data_AF-A0A8J4WAC4-F1
#
_entry.id   AF-A0A8J4WAC4-F1
#
_cell.length_a   1.000
_cell.length_b   1.000
_cell.length_c   1.000
_cell.angle_alpha   90.00
_cell.angle_beta   90.00
_cell.angle_gamma   90.00
#
_symmetry.space_group_name_H-M   'P 1'
#
loop_
_entity.id
_entity.type
_entity.pdbx_description
1 polymer ?
#
loop_
_entity_poly.entity_id
_entity_poly.type
_entity_poly.pdbx_seq_one_letter_code
_entity_poly.pdbx_strand_id
1 'polypeptide(L)'
;MAQDDEDEAVLQAQMQLAELQRQWNARLALRESNSPENVASVRSQLASLKLKSDIKRSSAFVKKLRLLSESNADSLLRDAAELNLTRYVSECVAALADAPLKLADLPAAVKVASLLHQRYGDFSPGMENALVGNFESSYTSDDKSKMLKRRLILRLLCELYLARVLDDVQIIAHIVQRVAKREQPGSTKQRGGGGKGNMSVGSSSGGASQQFEVPLLVSFAKSAGVEFLGVQPKKYKELETLLEGSDELKTFMESQYALVPKAVQQECLTCFLEAYEMICKFYLAQHAMFLKLDARNEKEEANRGEVTEEHVQELKNAKLLFEKLQTSVNSLADALDREVPPLPVEEKDDGSGRGGILVWEGGEGGGRELSGDGPFDDEATRSFYEDLPDLLELVPAVVLGLTEADVAELKKKKAAAAEAADEEIEAEVDEEVEVHGDDDGKEVEVNGAALEDTEADTGKEAVVGDAGDEENSSKGETDESSTAASTTVTSSGNATSSYHHQLDTYFASLEDLVNRDRCDKAAVEFCYRNSKSTRTRLIKTLYAVPRTHLELLSHYARLVATLQSVLKEDIGGELVSMLVGEFHGLIKRRNQFRLESKIKNIRFLAELVKFRIYSAPDAMAGKYYLRNGIEGSAEGDKGKSDANEVDL
;
A
#
# COMPACT_ATOMS: atom_id res chain seq x y z
N MET A 1 29.43 -26.43 -26.22
CA MET A 1 28.49 -25.49 -25.58
C MET A 1 28.50 -25.71 -24.08
N ALA A 2 27.76 -26.67 -23.48
CA ALA A 2 27.78 -26.83 -22.02
C ALA A 2 29.18 -27.03 -21.38
N GLN A 3 30.07 -27.77 -22.06
CA GLN A 3 31.43 -28.01 -21.59
C GLN A 3 32.39 -26.82 -21.81
N ASP A 4 32.13 -26.01 -22.86
CA ASP A 4 32.86 -24.77 -23.10
C ASP A 4 32.43 -23.68 -22.09
N ASP A 5 31.15 -23.68 -21.70
CA ASP A 5 30.59 -22.76 -20.71
C ASP A 5 31.11 -23.07 -19.29
N GLU A 6 31.29 -24.36 -18.95
CA GLU A 6 31.93 -24.79 -17.69
C GLU A 6 33.42 -24.42 -17.65
N ASP A 7 34.16 -24.64 -18.74
CA ASP A 7 35.58 -24.28 -18.83
C ASP A 7 35.78 -22.75 -18.73
N GLU A 8 34.89 -21.94 -19.31
CA GLU A 8 34.92 -20.48 -19.18
C GLU A 8 34.65 -20.03 -17.74
N ALA A 9 33.69 -20.64 -17.05
CA ALA A 9 33.38 -20.33 -15.66
C ALA A 9 34.56 -20.65 -14.72
N VAL A 10 35.24 -21.78 -14.93
CA VAL A 10 36.45 -22.15 -14.17
C VAL A 10 37.59 -21.17 -14.43
N LEU A 11 37.80 -20.76 -15.69
CA LEU A 11 38.83 -19.76 -16.03
C LEU A 11 38.57 -18.42 -15.33
N GLN A 12 37.31 -17.95 -15.34
CA GLN A 12 36.92 -16.74 -14.64
C GLN A 12 37.15 -16.84 -13.13
N ALA A 13 36.82 -17.98 -12.52
CA ALA A 13 37.08 -18.24 -11.10
C ALA A 13 38.58 -18.21 -10.76
N GLN A 14 39.44 -18.79 -11.60
CA GLN A 14 40.89 -18.74 -11.44
C GLN A 14 41.44 -17.31 -11.53
N MET A 15 40.95 -16.51 -12.50
CA MET A 15 41.34 -15.10 -12.63
C MET A 15 40.94 -14.28 -11.40
N GLN A 16 39.75 -14.53 -10.85
CA GLN A 16 39.29 -13.89 -9.62
C GLN A 16 40.17 -14.26 -8.42
N LEU A 17 40.52 -15.54 -8.27
CA LEU A 17 41.42 -16.00 -7.21
C LEU A 17 42.81 -15.35 -7.33
N ALA A 18 43.37 -15.28 -8.53
CA ALA A 18 44.68 -14.67 -8.77
C ALA A 18 44.70 -13.18 -8.38
N GLU A 19 43.64 -12.43 -8.68
CA GLU A 19 43.53 -11.02 -8.29
C GLU A 19 43.39 -10.86 -6.77
N LEU A 20 42.58 -11.71 -6.11
CA LEU A 20 42.47 -11.72 -4.64
C LEU A 20 43.81 -12.03 -3.97
N GLN A 21 44.53 -13.04 -4.47
CA GLN A 21 45.88 -13.38 -4.00
C GLN A 21 46.86 -12.23 -4.22
N ARG A 22 46.80 -11.53 -5.36
CA ARG A 22 47.66 -10.37 -5.63
C ARG A 22 47.43 -9.24 -4.62
N GLN A 23 46.17 -8.90 -4.35
CA GLN A 23 45.81 -7.89 -3.36
C GLN A 23 46.25 -8.29 -1.96
N TRP A 24 46.08 -9.57 -1.61
CA TRP A 24 46.52 -10.12 -0.35
C TRP A 24 48.04 -10.10 -0.17
N ASN A 25 48.79 -10.51 -1.19
CA ASN A 25 50.25 -10.48 -1.17
C ASN A 25 50.80 -9.05 -1.03
N ALA A 26 50.17 -8.07 -1.70
CA ALA A 26 50.52 -6.66 -1.52
C ALA A 26 50.30 -6.18 -0.08
N ARG A 27 49.23 -6.65 0.58
CA ARG A 27 48.96 -6.37 1.99
C ARG A 27 49.97 -7.04 2.92
N LEU A 28 50.33 -8.31 2.67
CA LEU A 28 51.35 -9.02 3.44
C LEU A 28 52.73 -8.36 3.33
N ALA A 29 53.12 -7.90 2.14
CA ALA A 29 54.37 -7.17 1.94
C ALA A 29 54.41 -5.86 2.77
N LEU A 30 53.30 -5.12 2.82
CA LEU A 30 53.18 -3.96 3.70
C LEU A 30 53.26 -4.35 5.18
N ARG A 31 52.55 -5.41 5.58
CA ARG A 31 52.55 -5.92 6.95
C ARG A 31 53.96 -6.36 7.41
N GLU A 32 54.72 -6.98 6.52
CA GLU A 32 56.13 -7.35 6.78
C GLU A 32 57.00 -6.10 6.89
N SER A 33 56.85 -5.11 6.00
CA SER A 33 57.61 -3.86 6.07
C SER A 33 57.33 -3.05 7.34
N ASN A 34 56.11 -3.17 7.89
CA ASN A 34 55.68 -2.57 9.15
C ASN A 34 55.91 -3.47 10.37
N SER A 35 56.69 -4.56 10.24
CA SER A 35 57.07 -5.36 11.40
C SER A 35 57.91 -4.52 12.38
N PRO A 36 57.80 -4.75 13.70
CA PRO A 36 58.52 -3.94 14.69
C PRO A 36 60.04 -3.98 14.48
N GLU A 37 60.57 -5.11 14.01
CA GLU A 37 61.98 -5.30 13.67
C GLU A 37 62.40 -4.45 12.46
N ASN A 38 61.62 -4.48 11.38
CA ASN A 38 61.89 -3.69 10.17
C ASN A 38 61.74 -2.20 10.44
N VAL A 39 60.70 -1.80 11.18
CA VAL A 39 60.48 -0.41 11.58
C VAL A 39 61.63 0.10 12.45
N ALA A 40 62.10 -0.68 13.43
CA ALA A 40 63.25 -0.31 14.24
C ALA A 40 64.53 -0.17 13.40
N SER A 41 64.75 -1.10 12.45
CA SER A 41 65.86 -1.05 11.51
C SER A 41 65.82 0.22 10.63
N VAL A 42 64.68 0.52 10.02
CA VAL A 42 64.48 1.72 9.18
C VAL A 42 64.72 2.99 9.98
N ARG A 43 64.17 3.10 11.20
CA ARG A 43 64.39 4.28 12.06
C ARG A 43 65.85 4.44 12.46
N SER A 44 66.55 3.34 12.75
CA SER A 44 67.98 3.36 13.05
C SER A 44 68.82 3.82 11.86
N GLN A 45 68.53 3.33 10.66
CA GLN A 45 69.18 3.78 9.43
C GLN A 45 68.90 5.27 9.18
N LEU A 46 67.66 5.70 9.36
CA LEU A 46 67.24 7.08 9.15
C LEU A 46 67.90 8.05 10.14
N ALA A 47 68.12 7.62 11.40
CA ALA A 47 68.82 8.42 12.40
C ALA A 47 70.28 8.74 11.99
N SER A 48 70.91 7.86 11.20
CA SER A 48 72.26 8.08 10.66
C SER A 48 72.27 8.99 9.41
N LEU A 49 71.13 9.13 8.73
CA LEU A 49 70.98 9.92 7.50
C LEU A 49 70.56 11.35 7.82
N LYS A 50 71.34 12.34 7.35
CA LYS A 50 70.95 13.76 7.44
C LYS A 50 69.98 14.12 6.31
N LEU A 51 68.69 13.80 6.47
CA LEU A 51 67.66 14.26 5.54
C LEU A 51 67.48 15.79 5.62
N LYS A 52 67.23 16.41 4.46
CA LYS A 52 67.05 17.86 4.36
C LYS A 52 65.71 18.27 4.98
N SER A 53 65.76 19.20 5.93
CA SER A 53 64.58 19.90 6.44
C SER A 53 64.28 21.11 5.55
N ASP A 54 63.32 20.98 4.62
CA ASP A 54 62.84 22.07 3.77
C ASP A 54 61.40 22.40 4.15
N ILE A 55 61.22 23.50 4.89
CA ILE A 55 59.92 23.97 5.39
C ILE A 55 58.90 24.13 4.25
N LYS A 56 59.32 24.66 3.10
CA LYS A 56 58.42 24.90 1.97
C LYS A 56 57.97 23.58 1.37
N ARG A 57 58.89 22.64 1.17
CA ARG A 57 58.56 21.31 0.64
C ARG A 57 57.74 20.49 1.62
N SER A 58 58.05 20.51 2.92
CA SER A 58 57.24 19.81 3.94
C SER A 58 55.83 20.38 4.04
N SER A 59 55.67 21.72 3.99
CA SER A 59 54.33 22.34 3.96
C SER A 59 53.57 22.02 2.67
N ALA A 60 54.25 21.96 1.53
CA ALA A 60 53.64 21.54 0.26
C ALA A 60 53.23 20.07 0.29
N PHE A 61 54.04 19.20 0.89
CA PHE A 61 53.73 17.79 1.11
C PHE A 61 52.44 17.62 1.93
N VAL A 62 52.31 18.32 3.07
CA VAL A 62 51.08 18.27 3.90
C VAL A 62 49.84 18.70 3.11
N LYS A 63 49.93 19.76 2.30
CA LYS A 63 48.82 20.21 1.43
C LYS A 63 48.45 19.16 0.39
N LYS A 64 49.45 18.51 -0.20
CA LYS A 64 49.27 17.45 -1.19
C LYS A 64 48.65 16.20 -0.56
N LEU A 65 49.07 15.85 0.66
CA LEU A 65 48.53 14.73 1.43
C LEU A 65 47.05 14.91 1.77
N ARG A 66 46.60 16.14 2.04
CA ARG A 66 45.18 16.45 2.24
C ARG A 66 44.31 16.20 1.01
N LEU A 67 44.92 16.20 -0.18
CA LEU A 67 44.28 15.91 -1.46
C LEU A 67 44.76 14.57 -2.03
N LEU A 68 45.10 13.61 -1.17
CA LEU A 68 45.60 12.31 -1.59
C LEU A 68 44.59 11.65 -2.54
N SER A 69 45.11 11.18 -3.67
CA SER A 69 44.41 10.37 -4.65
C SER A 69 45.35 9.34 -5.24
N GLU A 70 44.82 8.29 -5.86
CA GLU A 70 45.64 7.29 -6.53
C GLU A 70 46.65 7.91 -7.53
N SER A 71 46.23 8.93 -8.29
CA SER A 71 47.06 9.61 -9.29
C SER A 71 48.25 10.38 -8.73
N ASN A 72 48.21 10.81 -7.46
CA ASN A 72 49.31 11.57 -6.83
C ASN A 72 50.10 10.75 -5.82
N ALA A 73 49.73 9.48 -5.59
CA ALA A 73 50.32 8.59 -4.61
C ALA A 73 51.83 8.40 -4.80
N ASP A 74 52.30 8.09 -6.01
CA ASP A 74 53.73 7.87 -6.29
C ASP A 74 54.59 9.12 -6.04
N SER A 75 53.99 10.29 -6.26
CA SER A 75 54.66 11.55 -5.98
C SER A 75 54.73 11.81 -4.47
N LEU A 76 53.67 11.49 -3.72
CA LEU A 76 53.65 11.57 -2.26
C LEU A 76 54.64 10.58 -1.64
N LEU A 77 54.75 9.36 -2.15
CA LEU A 77 55.69 8.36 -1.65
C LEU A 77 57.14 8.81 -1.81
N ARG A 78 57.48 9.41 -2.96
CA ARG A 78 58.82 10.00 -3.19
C ARG A 78 59.09 11.16 -2.24
N ASP A 79 58.18 12.13 -2.17
CA ASP A 79 58.30 13.29 -1.27
C ASP A 79 58.44 12.83 0.20
N ALA A 80 57.66 11.83 0.61
CA ALA A 80 57.69 11.28 1.96
C ALA A 80 58.95 10.46 2.26
N ALA A 81 59.67 9.94 1.25
CA ALA A 81 60.95 9.26 1.44
C ALA A 81 62.12 10.26 1.60
N GLU A 82 62.08 11.38 0.86
CA GLU A 82 63.18 12.36 0.81
C GLU A 82 63.12 13.43 1.92
N LEU A 83 61.93 13.78 2.39
CA LEU A 83 61.76 14.89 3.34
C LEU A 83 61.95 14.47 4.79
N ASN A 84 62.52 15.36 5.60
CA ASN A 84 62.45 15.27 7.06
C ASN A 84 61.14 15.92 7.55
N LEU A 85 60.19 15.09 7.97
CA LEU A 85 58.85 15.48 8.43
C LEU A 85 58.68 15.40 9.95
N THR A 86 59.77 15.25 10.72
CA THR A 86 59.71 15.08 12.18
C THR A 86 58.90 16.16 12.89
N ARG A 87 58.95 17.41 12.40
CA ARG A 87 58.18 18.55 12.95
C ARG A 87 56.77 18.71 12.37
N TYR A 88 56.39 17.88 11.41
CA TYR A 88 55.14 17.96 10.65
C TYR A 88 54.26 16.70 10.81
N VAL A 89 54.64 15.77 11.70
CA VAL A 89 53.95 14.47 11.85
C VAL A 89 52.49 14.67 12.21
N SER A 90 52.19 15.56 13.16
CA SER A 90 50.81 15.88 13.57
C SER A 90 49.99 16.49 12.43
N GLU A 91 50.58 17.37 11.63
CA GLU A 91 49.94 17.94 10.46
C GLU A 91 49.74 16.91 9.34
N CYS A 92 50.67 15.97 9.17
CA CYS A 92 50.50 14.85 8.24
C CYS A 92 49.35 13.93 8.67
N VAL A 93 49.26 13.61 9.97
CA VAL A 93 48.16 12.85 10.56
C VAL A 93 46.83 13.54 10.28
N ALA A 94 46.71 14.83 10.63
CA ALA A 94 45.48 15.59 10.42
C ALA A 94 45.12 15.70 8.92
N ALA A 95 46.11 15.94 8.07
CA ALA A 95 45.90 16.03 6.62
C ALA A 95 45.40 14.72 6.02
N LEU A 96 45.94 13.57 6.45
CA LEU A 96 45.52 12.26 5.96
C LEU A 96 44.15 11.84 6.53
N ALA A 97 43.89 12.11 7.81
CA ALA A 97 42.62 11.77 8.47
C ALA A 97 41.42 12.59 7.95
N ASP A 98 41.67 13.82 7.48
CA ASP A 98 40.66 14.71 6.90
C ASP A 98 40.60 14.67 5.37
N ALA A 99 41.47 13.89 4.72
CA ALA A 99 41.46 13.77 3.27
C ALA A 99 40.10 13.18 2.79
N PRO A 100 39.48 13.75 1.74
CA PRO A 100 38.21 13.27 1.20
C PRO A 100 38.43 12.03 0.32
N LEU A 101 38.91 10.94 0.93
CA LEU A 101 39.28 9.70 0.25
C LEU A 101 38.07 9.00 -0.37
N LYS A 102 38.26 8.36 -1.53
CA LYS A 102 37.31 7.39 -2.10
C LYS A 102 37.82 5.97 -1.86
N LEU A 103 36.97 4.98 -2.15
CA LEU A 103 37.35 3.56 -2.05
C LEU A 103 38.58 3.20 -2.89
N ALA A 104 38.75 3.82 -4.06
CA ALA A 104 39.92 3.62 -4.92
C ALA A 104 41.22 4.21 -4.33
N ASP A 105 41.12 5.21 -3.46
CA ASP A 105 42.28 5.89 -2.88
C ASP A 105 42.84 5.14 -1.64
N LEU A 106 42.10 4.18 -1.08
CA LEU A 106 42.49 3.45 0.13
C LEU A 106 43.85 2.74 0.01
N PRO A 107 44.14 1.96 -1.05
CA PRO A 107 45.44 1.30 -1.20
C PRO A 107 46.60 2.31 -1.21
N ALA A 108 46.42 3.47 -1.86
CA ALA A 108 47.40 4.55 -1.86
C ALA A 108 47.57 5.18 -0.47
N ALA A 109 46.46 5.45 0.23
CA ALA A 109 46.47 5.99 1.59
C ALA A 109 47.22 5.06 2.57
N VAL A 110 47.00 3.75 2.48
CA VAL A 110 47.65 2.74 3.34
C VAL A 110 49.15 2.66 3.05
N LYS A 111 49.57 2.76 1.78
CA LYS A 111 51.01 2.81 1.41
C LYS A 111 51.70 4.04 1.98
N VAL A 112 51.09 5.21 1.84
CA VAL A 112 51.65 6.47 2.38
C VAL A 112 51.68 6.43 3.91
N ALA A 113 50.60 5.95 4.55
CA ALA A 113 50.55 5.77 6.00
C ALA A 113 51.61 4.79 6.51
N SER A 114 51.84 3.68 5.79
CA SER A 114 52.88 2.69 6.12
C SER A 114 54.27 3.32 6.09
N LEU A 115 54.59 4.10 5.05
CA LEU A 115 55.88 4.79 4.97
C LEU A 115 56.07 5.82 6.09
N LEU A 116 55.02 6.58 6.43
CA LEU A 116 55.07 7.52 7.55
C LEU A 116 55.23 6.80 8.90
N HIS A 117 54.53 5.68 9.11
CA HIS A 117 54.66 4.84 10.29
C HIS A 117 56.07 4.27 10.44
N GLN A 118 56.66 3.73 9.36
CA GLN A 118 58.02 3.18 9.39
C GLN A 118 59.04 4.23 9.83
N ARG A 119 58.85 5.50 9.46
CA ARG A 119 59.80 6.59 9.76
C ARG A 119 59.55 7.29 11.08
N TYR A 120 58.29 7.42 11.52
CA TYR A 120 57.91 8.26 12.65
C TYR A 120 57.07 7.48 13.67
N GLY A 121 57.60 7.34 14.90
CA GLY A 121 56.92 6.64 16.00
C GLY A 121 55.57 7.24 16.38
N ASP A 122 55.49 8.58 16.41
CA ASP A 122 54.29 9.31 16.85
C ASP A 122 53.16 9.28 15.80
N PHE A 123 53.42 8.80 14.58
CA PHE A 123 52.43 8.80 13.50
C PHE A 123 51.26 7.85 13.79
N SER A 124 51.54 6.61 14.21
CA SER A 124 50.49 5.60 14.41
C SER A 124 49.51 5.98 15.54
N PRO A 125 49.96 6.34 16.75
CA PRO A 125 49.05 6.80 17.81
C PRO A 125 48.28 8.08 17.41
N GLY A 126 48.92 8.98 16.66
CA GLY A 126 48.24 10.17 16.14
C GLY A 126 47.13 9.82 15.15
N MET A 127 47.41 8.92 14.20
CA MET A 127 46.47 8.48 13.17
C MET A 127 45.27 7.75 13.77
N GLU A 128 45.52 6.89 14.76
CA GLU A 128 44.49 6.19 15.51
C GLU A 128 43.50 7.17 16.17
N ASN A 129 44.02 8.09 16.99
CA ASN A 129 43.21 9.08 17.70
C ASN A 129 42.42 9.98 16.72
N ALA A 130 43.05 10.41 15.62
CA ALA A 130 42.40 11.25 14.63
C ALA A 130 41.26 10.52 13.90
N LEU A 131 41.47 9.26 13.49
CA LEU A 131 40.43 8.47 12.82
C LEU A 131 39.27 8.13 13.75
N VAL A 132 39.56 7.70 14.99
CA VAL A 132 38.52 7.41 15.98
C VAL A 132 37.70 8.66 16.30
N GLY A 133 38.35 9.80 16.58
CA GLY A 133 37.66 11.07 16.82
C GLY A 133 36.82 11.54 15.61
N ASN A 134 37.33 11.35 14.39
CA ASN A 134 36.58 11.66 13.16
C ASN A 134 35.38 10.72 12.94
N PHE A 135 35.48 9.46 13.36
CA PHE A 135 34.37 8.52 13.35
C PHE A 135 33.29 8.92 14.36
N GLU A 136 33.68 9.23 15.60
CA GLU A 136 32.76 9.59 16.69
C GLU A 136 32.02 10.90 16.44
N SER A 137 32.73 11.94 15.98
CA SER A 137 32.12 13.23 15.61
C SER A 137 31.10 13.12 14.48
N SER A 138 31.24 12.10 13.63
CA SER A 138 30.32 11.83 12.53
C SER A 138 29.15 10.92 12.93
N TYR A 139 29.15 10.36 14.14
CA TYR A 139 28.17 9.37 14.62
C TYR A 139 26.85 10.00 15.12
N THR A 140 26.86 11.27 15.52
CA THR A 140 25.70 11.97 16.11
C THR A 140 24.74 12.59 15.08
N SER A 141 24.92 12.30 13.78
CA SER A 141 24.22 12.99 12.70
C SER A 141 23.84 12.02 11.57
N ASP A 142 22.58 12.14 11.11
CA ASP A 142 21.99 11.31 10.05
C ASP A 142 22.35 11.76 8.62
N ASP A 143 23.35 12.63 8.46
CA ASP A 143 23.76 13.12 7.14
C ASP A 143 24.38 11.99 6.30
N LYS A 144 23.87 11.80 5.08
CA LYS A 144 24.38 10.81 4.11
C LYS A 144 25.89 10.92 3.85
N SER A 145 26.43 12.14 3.82
CA SER A 145 27.86 12.41 3.62
C SER A 145 28.71 11.92 4.80
N LYS A 146 28.24 12.14 6.03
CA LYS A 146 28.89 11.64 7.26
C LYS A 146 28.82 10.12 7.36
N MET A 147 27.73 9.53 6.89
CA MET A 147 27.60 8.07 6.78
C MET A 147 28.61 7.43 5.81
N LEU A 148 28.83 8.06 4.65
CA LEU A 148 29.88 7.66 3.71
C LEU A 148 31.27 7.81 4.35
N LYS A 149 31.53 8.91 5.06
CA LYS A 149 32.78 9.14 5.78
C LYS A 149 33.03 8.06 6.84
N ARG A 150 32.03 7.69 7.65
CA ARG A 150 32.11 6.62 8.66
C ARG A 150 32.49 5.27 8.02
N ARG A 151 31.88 4.91 6.88
CA ARG A 151 32.23 3.68 6.13
C ARG A 151 33.69 3.66 5.70
N LEU A 152 34.18 4.77 5.17
CA LEU A 152 35.56 4.90 4.71
C LEU A 152 36.56 4.85 5.87
N ILE A 153 36.27 5.55 6.98
CA ILE A 153 37.12 5.56 8.17
C ILE A 153 37.23 4.15 8.76
N LEU A 154 36.11 3.45 8.95
CA LEU A 154 36.13 2.09 9.48
C LEU A 154 36.94 1.15 8.58
N ARG A 155 36.77 1.25 7.26
CA ARG A 155 37.55 0.46 6.30
C ARG A 155 39.04 0.80 6.35
N LEU A 156 39.40 2.08 6.47
CA LEU A 156 40.78 2.52 6.60
C LEU A 156 41.41 2.01 7.91
N LEU A 157 40.69 2.07 9.04
CA LEU A 157 41.15 1.50 10.31
C LEU A 157 41.47 0.00 10.17
N CYS A 158 40.59 -0.77 9.54
CA CYS A 158 40.84 -2.19 9.25
C CYS A 158 42.09 -2.38 8.40
N GLU A 159 42.24 -1.67 7.28
CA GLU A 159 43.41 -1.83 6.40
C GLU A 159 44.73 -1.42 7.09
N LEU A 160 44.71 -0.37 7.93
CA LEU A 160 45.88 0.04 8.69
C LEU A 160 46.29 -1.00 9.75
N TYR A 161 45.32 -1.64 10.41
CA TYR A 161 45.59 -2.75 11.32
C TYR A 161 46.13 -3.99 10.58
N LEU A 162 45.52 -4.33 9.44
CA LEU A 162 45.96 -5.46 8.62
C LEU A 162 47.37 -5.23 8.05
N ALA A 163 47.72 -3.97 7.75
CA ALA A 163 49.07 -3.57 7.36
C ALA A 163 50.04 -3.41 8.55
N ARG A 164 49.64 -3.64 9.81
CA ARG A 164 50.46 -3.40 11.03
C ARG A 164 50.90 -1.95 11.25
N VAL A 165 50.16 -0.99 10.72
CA VAL A 165 50.33 0.41 11.12
C VAL A 165 49.71 0.66 12.49
N LEU A 166 48.57 0.02 12.77
CA LEU A 166 47.89 0.03 14.07
C LEU A 166 48.11 -1.32 14.76
N ASP A 167 48.39 -1.28 16.07
CA ASP A 167 48.67 -2.48 16.86
C ASP A 167 47.43 -2.99 17.61
N ASP A 168 46.54 -2.09 18.05
CA ASP A 168 45.39 -2.46 18.88
C ASP A 168 44.15 -2.78 18.03
N VAL A 169 43.84 -4.07 17.94
CA VAL A 169 42.64 -4.59 17.28
C VAL A 169 41.35 -4.24 18.05
N GLN A 170 41.44 -4.02 19.36
CA GLN A 170 40.28 -3.79 20.22
C GLN A 170 39.54 -2.52 19.85
N ILE A 171 40.23 -1.52 19.30
CA ILE A 171 39.62 -0.27 18.83
C ILE A 171 38.59 -0.55 17.74
N ILE A 172 38.96 -1.40 16.77
CA ILE A 172 38.07 -1.79 15.68
C ILE A 172 36.93 -2.65 16.23
N ALA A 173 37.24 -3.60 17.12
CA ALA A 173 36.23 -4.44 17.76
C ALA A 173 35.21 -3.60 18.54
N HIS A 174 35.64 -2.62 19.33
CA HIS A 174 34.76 -1.71 20.08
C HIS A 174 33.89 -0.86 19.15
N ILE A 175 34.44 -0.33 18.05
CA ILE A 175 33.63 0.41 17.07
C ILE A 175 32.56 -0.50 16.45
N VAL A 176 32.96 -1.71 16.05
CA VAL A 176 32.05 -2.72 15.48
C VAL A 176 30.94 -3.09 16.46
N GLN A 177 31.31 -3.42 17.70
CA GLN A 177 30.37 -3.76 18.76
C GLN A 177 29.40 -2.63 19.03
N ARG A 178 29.88 -1.38 19.06
CA ARG A 178 29.05 -0.20 19.28
C ARG A 178 28.04 0.00 18.15
N VAL A 179 28.48 -0.17 16.90
CA VAL A 179 27.60 -0.09 15.71
C VAL A 179 26.58 -1.24 15.71
N ALA A 180 26.98 -2.44 16.11
CA ALA A 180 26.12 -3.63 16.15
C ALA A 180 25.12 -3.61 17.31
N LYS A 181 25.57 -3.26 18.53
CA LYS A 181 24.78 -3.25 19.78
C LYS A 181 24.01 -1.96 20.02
N ARG A 182 24.29 -0.89 19.28
CA ARG A 182 23.66 0.44 19.43
C ARG A 182 24.01 1.13 20.75
N GLU A 183 25.26 1.01 21.21
CA GLU A 183 25.69 1.67 22.44
C GLU A 183 25.96 3.18 22.21
N GLN A 184 25.35 4.02 23.05
CA GLN A 184 25.58 5.46 23.02
C GLN A 184 26.95 5.85 23.60
N PRO A 185 27.56 6.97 23.15
CA PRO A 185 28.64 7.58 23.90
C PRO A 185 28.10 8.04 25.27
N GLY A 186 28.38 7.27 26.32
CA GLY A 186 27.97 7.58 27.70
C GLY A 186 27.27 6.45 28.46
N SER A 187 26.98 5.30 27.85
CA SER A 187 26.34 4.16 28.55
C SER A 187 27.33 3.18 29.20
N THR A 188 28.55 3.60 29.52
CA THR A 188 29.48 2.78 30.30
C THR A 188 29.06 2.74 31.77
N LYS A 189 28.01 1.97 32.10
CA LYS A 189 27.83 1.50 33.47
C LYS A 189 28.86 0.40 33.73
N GLN A 190 29.93 0.84 34.39
CA GLN A 190 30.93 0.03 35.06
C GLN A 190 30.33 -1.23 35.69
N ARG A 191 30.87 -2.37 35.29
CA ARG A 191 30.64 -3.68 35.90
C ARG A 191 31.10 -3.60 37.36
N GLY A 192 30.15 -3.55 38.30
CA GLY A 192 30.48 -3.55 39.73
C GLY A 192 29.27 -3.60 40.64
N GLY A 193 29.11 -4.72 41.35
CA GLY A 193 28.46 -4.78 42.67
C GLY A 193 26.93 -4.81 42.68
N GLY A 194 26.37 -5.89 43.22
CA GLY A 194 24.93 -6.12 43.34
C GLY A 194 24.17 -5.04 44.12
N GLY A 195 22.91 -4.83 43.71
CA GLY A 195 21.95 -3.98 44.42
C GLY A 195 20.60 -4.02 43.70
N LYS A 196 19.62 -4.67 44.32
CA LYS A 196 18.22 -4.69 43.89
C LYS A 196 17.62 -3.27 43.93
N GLY A 197 16.76 -2.97 42.95
CA GLY A 197 15.71 -1.94 43.06
C GLY A 197 15.99 -0.64 42.32
N ASN A 198 15.38 -0.46 41.14
CA ASN A 198 14.22 0.41 40.90
C ASN A 198 14.09 0.67 39.39
N MET A 199 12.96 0.23 38.80
CA MET A 199 12.54 0.64 37.47
C MET A 199 12.01 2.07 37.56
N SER A 200 12.74 3.03 37.01
CA SER A 200 12.20 4.34 36.64
C SER A 200 11.96 4.33 35.14
N VAL A 201 10.68 4.18 34.78
CA VAL A 201 10.17 4.43 33.43
C VAL A 201 10.26 5.93 33.17
N GLY A 202 11.35 6.35 32.53
CA GLY A 202 11.51 7.68 31.97
C GLY A 202 10.94 7.70 30.57
N SER A 203 9.72 8.22 30.44
CA SER A 203 9.11 8.60 29.17
C SER A 203 9.96 9.69 28.51
N SER A 204 10.53 9.39 27.34
CA SER A 204 11.08 10.40 26.43
C SER A 204 10.42 10.24 25.07
N SER A 205 9.32 10.95 24.92
CA SER A 205 8.72 11.36 23.65
C SER A 205 9.73 12.15 22.82
N GLY A 206 10.05 11.65 21.64
CA GLY A 206 11.01 12.25 20.71
C GLY A 206 11.67 11.20 19.84
N GLY A 207 10.85 10.36 19.20
CA GLY A 207 11.32 9.25 18.37
C GLY A 207 11.92 9.74 17.06
N ALA A 208 13.19 10.15 17.08
CA ALA A 208 14.06 9.80 15.98
C ALA A 208 14.22 8.28 16.09
N SER A 209 13.42 7.53 15.33
CA SER A 209 13.56 6.09 15.20
C SER A 209 15.03 5.80 14.85
N GLN A 210 15.83 5.36 15.83
CA GLN A 210 17.24 5.02 15.66
C GLN A 210 17.31 3.83 14.70
N GLN A 211 17.51 4.14 13.42
CA GLN A 211 17.62 3.14 12.37
C GLN A 211 18.94 2.39 12.55
N PHE A 212 18.93 1.08 12.30
CA PHE A 212 20.19 0.35 12.19
C PHE A 212 21.06 0.99 11.12
N GLU A 213 22.35 1.16 11.40
CA GLU A 213 23.34 1.53 10.37
C GLU A 213 23.70 0.31 9.50
N VAL A 214 22.67 -0.35 8.96
CA VAL A 214 22.80 -1.56 8.13
C VAL A 214 23.80 -1.35 6.99
N PRO A 215 23.83 -0.21 6.26
CA PRO A 215 24.80 0.00 5.21
C PRO A 215 26.26 0.00 5.69
N LEU A 216 26.52 0.40 6.95
CA LEU A 216 27.85 0.37 7.55
C LEU A 216 28.26 -1.07 7.89
N LEU A 217 27.36 -1.83 8.52
CA LEU A 217 27.56 -3.26 8.83
C LEU A 217 27.79 -4.08 7.57
N VAL A 218 26.99 -3.85 6.51
CA VAL A 218 27.17 -4.49 5.19
C VAL A 218 28.54 -4.15 4.60
N SER A 219 28.93 -2.88 4.64
CA SER A 219 30.24 -2.45 4.11
C SER A 219 31.39 -3.12 4.85
N PHE A 220 31.30 -3.26 6.17
CA PHE A 220 32.30 -3.94 6.98
C PHE A 220 32.36 -5.44 6.65
N ALA A 221 31.21 -6.13 6.69
CA ALA A 221 31.14 -7.57 6.42
C ALA A 221 31.69 -7.93 5.03
N LYS A 222 31.41 -7.12 4.00
CA LYS A 222 31.92 -7.36 2.64
C LYS A 222 33.42 -7.10 2.46
N SER A 223 34.02 -6.19 3.23
CA SER A 223 35.40 -5.73 2.97
C SER A 223 36.43 -6.29 3.94
N ALA A 224 36.03 -6.53 5.19
CA ALA A 224 36.90 -7.00 6.26
C ALA A 224 36.29 -8.19 7.03
N GLY A 225 35.16 -8.74 6.56
CA GLY A 225 34.45 -9.82 7.25
C GLY A 225 35.24 -11.12 7.32
N VAL A 226 36.03 -11.44 6.29
CA VAL A 226 36.86 -12.64 6.27
C VAL A 226 37.89 -12.59 7.39
N GLU A 227 38.61 -11.46 7.52
CA GLU A 227 39.66 -11.30 8.53
C GLU A 227 39.10 -11.09 9.95
N PHE A 228 38.05 -10.27 10.11
CA PHE A 228 37.55 -9.85 11.43
C PHE A 228 36.37 -10.66 11.96
N LEU A 229 35.59 -11.34 11.13
CA LEU A 229 34.47 -12.18 11.56
C LEU A 229 34.80 -13.67 11.43
N GLY A 230 35.79 -14.03 10.62
CA GLY A 230 36.13 -15.43 10.36
C GLY A 230 35.03 -16.17 9.59
N VAL A 231 34.20 -15.44 8.85
CA VAL A 231 33.09 -15.98 8.05
C VAL A 231 33.42 -15.88 6.58
N GLN A 232 33.06 -16.92 5.84
CA GLN A 232 33.23 -16.99 4.39
C GLN A 232 31.95 -16.49 3.71
N PRO A 233 32.01 -15.43 2.88
CA PRO A 233 30.88 -15.04 2.04
C PRO A 233 30.50 -16.18 1.08
N LYS A 234 29.24 -16.23 0.62
CA LYS A 234 28.78 -17.29 -0.31
C LYS A 234 29.62 -17.36 -1.58
N LYS A 235 30.09 -16.21 -2.09
CA LYS A 235 31.02 -16.13 -3.23
C LYS A 235 32.30 -16.94 -3.06
N TYR A 236 32.82 -17.05 -1.84
CA TYR A 236 34.01 -17.88 -1.57
C TYR A 236 33.67 -19.37 -1.66
N LYS A 237 32.46 -19.77 -1.25
CA LYS A 237 31.97 -21.15 -1.41
C LYS A 237 31.70 -21.49 -2.87
N GLU A 238 31.13 -20.57 -3.64
CA GLU A 238 30.96 -20.73 -5.10
C GLU A 238 32.32 -20.93 -5.78
N LEU A 239 33.33 -20.13 -5.42
CA LEU A 239 34.70 -20.33 -5.88
C LEU A 239 35.27 -21.68 -5.42
N GLU A 240 34.97 -22.13 -4.20
CA GLU A 240 35.39 -23.45 -3.70
C GLU A 240 34.75 -24.60 -4.49
N THR A 241 33.48 -24.47 -4.87
CA THR A 241 32.78 -25.48 -5.71
C THR A 241 33.28 -25.49 -7.15
N LEU A 242 33.63 -24.34 -7.72
CA LEU A 242 34.14 -24.25 -9.09
C LEU A 242 35.61 -24.67 -9.21
N LEU A 243 36.37 -24.56 -8.12
CA LEU A 243 37.80 -24.87 -8.06
C LEU A 243 38.08 -26.12 -7.19
N GLU A 244 37.13 -27.07 -7.14
CA GLU A 244 37.22 -28.27 -6.34
C GLU A 244 38.59 -28.96 -6.50
N GLY A 245 39.31 -29.13 -5.39
CA GLY A 245 40.64 -29.75 -5.35
C GLY A 245 41.83 -28.79 -5.32
N SER A 246 41.62 -27.46 -5.37
CA SER A 246 42.71 -26.49 -5.22
C SER A 246 43.11 -26.28 -3.75
N ASP A 247 44.24 -26.87 -3.34
CA ASP A 247 44.88 -26.57 -2.05
C ASP A 247 45.27 -25.09 -1.91
N GLU A 248 45.40 -24.37 -3.03
CA GLU A 248 45.77 -22.96 -3.07
C GLU A 248 44.68 -22.06 -2.48
N LEU A 249 43.39 -22.37 -2.73
CA LEU A 249 42.27 -21.62 -2.18
C LEU A 249 42.17 -21.79 -0.66
N LYS A 250 42.31 -23.04 -0.17
CA LYS A 250 42.28 -23.33 1.27
C LYS A 250 43.44 -22.64 2.00
N THR A 251 44.65 -22.74 1.45
CA THR A 251 45.83 -22.07 2.02
C THR A 251 45.66 -20.55 2.03
N PHE A 252 45.09 -19.98 0.96
CA PHE A 252 44.77 -18.55 0.90
C PHE A 252 43.81 -18.14 2.00
N MET A 253 42.71 -18.87 2.19
CA MET A 253 41.70 -18.55 3.20
C MET A 253 42.24 -18.68 4.62
N GLU A 254 43.00 -19.74 4.92
CA GLU A 254 43.66 -19.92 6.21
C GLU A 254 44.61 -18.77 6.55
N SER A 255 45.32 -18.26 5.55
CA SER A 255 46.22 -17.12 5.73
C SER A 255 45.47 -15.83 6.12
N GLN A 256 44.23 -15.64 5.64
CA GLN A 256 43.41 -14.47 5.99
C GLN A 256 42.95 -14.50 7.44
N TYR A 257 42.52 -15.66 7.94
CA TYR A 257 42.07 -15.81 9.34
C TYR A 257 43.20 -15.64 10.36
N ALA A 258 44.46 -15.85 9.95
CA ALA A 258 45.60 -15.79 10.85
C ALA A 258 45.96 -14.36 11.32
N LEU A 259 45.53 -13.31 10.60
CA LEU A 259 45.94 -11.93 10.90
C LEU A 259 45.26 -11.30 12.12
N VAL A 260 44.04 -11.73 12.44
CA VAL A 260 43.24 -11.24 13.57
C VAL A 260 43.14 -12.35 14.62
N PRO A 261 43.31 -12.07 15.91
CA PRO A 261 43.15 -13.09 16.96
C PRO A 261 41.77 -13.74 16.93
N LYS A 262 41.71 -15.08 17.01
CA LYS A 262 40.45 -15.85 16.99
C LYS A 262 39.44 -15.42 18.06
N ALA A 263 39.91 -15.00 19.24
CA ALA A 263 39.05 -14.49 20.31
C ALA A 263 38.26 -13.24 19.86
N VAL A 264 38.93 -12.30 19.18
CA VAL A 264 38.31 -11.08 18.66
C VAL A 264 37.40 -11.39 17.49
N GLN A 265 37.77 -12.35 16.63
CA GLN A 265 36.89 -12.81 15.55
C GLN A 265 35.56 -13.35 16.10
N GLN A 266 35.62 -14.22 17.11
CA GLN A 266 34.42 -14.78 17.75
C GLN A 266 33.55 -13.71 18.43
N GLU A 267 34.18 -12.74 19.10
CA GLU A 267 33.49 -11.64 19.76
C GLU A 267 32.75 -10.75 18.75
N CYS A 268 33.44 -10.32 17.68
CA CYS A 268 32.85 -9.53 16.60
C CYS A 268 31.75 -10.31 15.87
N LEU A 269 31.98 -11.59 15.58
CA LEU A 269 30.99 -12.46 14.93
C LEU A 269 29.71 -12.58 15.77
N THR A 270 29.83 -12.83 17.07
CA THR A 270 28.67 -12.93 17.97
C THR A 270 27.84 -11.66 17.92
N CYS A 271 28.48 -10.49 17.97
CA CYS A 271 27.79 -9.21 17.89
C CYS A 271 27.12 -8.99 16.52
N PHE A 272 27.77 -9.42 15.43
CA PHE A 272 27.20 -9.35 14.08
C PHE A 272 25.99 -10.27 13.90
N LEU A 273 26.01 -11.47 14.49
CA LEU A 273 24.89 -12.40 14.44
C LEU A 273 23.69 -11.90 15.25
N GLU A 274 23.93 -11.36 16.45
CA GLU A 274 22.89 -10.70 17.25
C GLU A 274 22.28 -9.50 16.50
N ALA A 275 23.12 -8.67 15.87
CA ALA A 275 22.66 -7.55 15.05
C ALA A 275 21.86 -8.05 13.83
N TYR A 276 22.31 -9.11 13.16
CA TYR A 276 21.61 -9.70 12.03
C TYR A 276 20.21 -10.19 12.41
N GLU A 277 20.07 -10.91 13.52
CA GLU A 277 18.77 -11.38 14.01
C GLU A 277 17.82 -10.21 14.29
N MET A 278 18.34 -9.15 14.92
CA MET A 278 17.55 -7.95 15.21
C MET A 278 17.17 -7.16 13.94
N ILE A 279 18.05 -7.12 12.94
CA ILE A 279 17.77 -6.54 11.62
C ILE A 279 16.71 -7.37 10.89
N CYS A 280 16.77 -8.71 10.96
CA CYS A 280 15.77 -9.61 10.39
C CYS A 280 14.38 -9.40 11.02
N LYS A 281 14.30 -9.25 12.35
CA LYS A 281 13.04 -8.90 13.04
C LYS A 281 12.50 -7.54 12.57
N PHE A 282 13.38 -6.55 12.41
CA PHE A 282 13.00 -5.24 11.89
C PHE A 282 12.53 -5.32 10.43
N TYR A 283 13.21 -6.11 9.59
CA TYR A 283 12.83 -6.36 8.20
C TYR A 283 11.41 -6.95 8.05
N LEU A 284 11.09 -7.96 8.85
CA LEU A 284 9.75 -8.55 8.89
C LEU A 284 8.69 -7.55 9.40
N ALA A 285 9.03 -6.76 10.41
CA ALA A 285 8.13 -5.72 10.93
C ALA A 285 7.85 -4.61 9.90
N GLN A 286 8.87 -4.20 9.14
CA GLN A 286 8.72 -3.20 8.06
C GLN A 286 7.89 -3.77 6.90
N HIS A 287 8.06 -5.05 6.55
CA HIS A 287 7.19 -5.72 5.57
C HIS A 287 5.72 -5.69 6.01
N ALA A 288 5.44 -6.10 7.24
CA ALA A 288 4.08 -6.08 7.79
C ALA A 288 3.49 -4.66 7.87
N MET A 289 4.31 -3.65 8.16
CA MET A 289 3.89 -2.24 8.15
C MET A 289 3.55 -1.76 6.73
N PHE A 290 4.36 -2.11 5.74
CA PHE A 290 4.10 -1.81 4.34
C PHE A 290 2.76 -2.42 3.87
N LEU A 291 2.53 -3.71 4.15
CA LEU A 291 1.26 -4.38 3.80
C LEU A 291 0.05 -3.74 4.49
N LYS A 292 0.18 -3.34 5.77
CA LYS A 292 -0.89 -2.63 6.48
C LYS A 292 -1.22 -1.27 5.88
N LEU A 293 -0.22 -0.52 5.43
CA LEU A 293 -0.43 0.77 4.77
C LEU A 293 -1.07 0.59 3.40
N ASP A 294 -0.64 -0.44 2.65
CA ASP A 294 -1.22 -0.81 1.36
C ASP A 294 -2.71 -1.17 1.50
N ALA A 295 -3.04 -2.10 2.41
CA ALA A 295 -4.42 -2.49 2.69
C ALA A 295 -5.28 -1.35 3.25
N ARG A 296 -4.69 -0.39 3.99
CA ARG A 296 -5.41 0.81 4.46
C ARG A 296 -5.76 1.71 3.27
N ASN A 297 -4.81 1.95 2.38
CA ASN A 297 -5.00 2.80 1.22
C ASN A 297 -6.01 2.18 0.23
N GLU A 298 -5.95 0.86 0.00
CA GLU A 298 -6.94 0.12 -0.80
C GLU A 298 -8.36 0.26 -0.21
N LYS A 299 -8.51 0.18 1.12
CA LYS A 299 -9.81 0.38 1.79
C LYS A 299 -10.33 1.80 1.67
N GLU A 300 -9.44 2.80 1.74
CA GLU A 300 -9.83 4.20 1.56
C GLU A 300 -10.26 4.47 0.12
N GLU A 301 -9.54 3.92 -0.85
CA GLU A 301 -9.90 3.99 -2.27
C GLU A 301 -11.26 3.34 -2.53
N ALA A 302 -11.50 2.15 -1.98
CA ALA A 302 -12.78 1.45 -2.13
C ALA A 302 -13.96 2.23 -1.50
N ASN A 303 -13.74 2.87 -0.35
CA ASN A 303 -14.81 3.56 0.38
C ASN A 303 -15.08 4.99 -0.12
N ARG A 304 -14.05 5.70 -0.58
CA ARG A 304 -14.13 7.14 -0.93
C ARG A 304 -13.88 7.43 -2.42
N GLY A 305 -13.34 6.47 -3.17
CA GLY A 305 -12.95 6.64 -4.57
C GLY A 305 -11.63 7.38 -4.78
N GLU A 306 -11.00 7.90 -3.72
CA GLU A 306 -9.71 8.59 -3.75
C GLU A 306 -8.93 8.35 -2.45
N VAL A 307 -7.60 8.28 -2.56
CA VAL A 307 -6.66 8.19 -1.43
C VAL A 307 -6.01 9.55 -1.24
N THR A 308 -5.86 10.00 0.01
CA THR A 308 -5.22 11.30 0.30
C THR A 308 -3.76 11.33 -0.16
N GLU A 309 -3.28 12.49 -0.62
CA GLU A 309 -1.88 12.65 -1.05
C GLU A 309 -0.87 12.30 0.07
N GLU A 310 -1.23 12.57 1.32
CA GLU A 310 -0.42 12.21 2.50
C GLU A 310 -0.25 10.69 2.62
N HIS A 311 -1.34 9.92 2.50
CA HIS A 311 -1.30 8.45 2.58
C HIS A 311 -0.60 7.82 1.38
N VAL A 312 -0.69 8.41 0.19
CA VAL A 312 0.07 7.98 -1.00
C VAL A 312 1.58 8.19 -0.76
N GLN A 313 1.98 9.35 -0.22
CA GLN A 313 3.37 9.63 0.10
C GLN A 313 3.90 8.72 1.22
N GLU A 314 3.09 8.44 2.25
CA GLU A 314 3.44 7.53 3.34
C GLU A 314 3.72 6.11 2.83
N LEU A 315 2.85 5.55 1.99
CA LEU A 315 3.05 4.25 1.37
C LEU A 315 4.30 4.23 0.49
N LYS A 316 4.52 5.27 -0.33
CA LYS A 316 5.70 5.39 -1.17
C LYS A 316 7.00 5.41 -0.35
N ASN A 317 7.00 6.14 0.77
CA ASN A 317 8.15 6.21 1.68
C ASN A 317 8.41 4.87 2.38
N ALA A 318 7.35 4.19 2.84
CA ALA A 318 7.44 2.87 3.46
C ALA A 318 7.98 1.81 2.48
N LYS A 319 7.47 1.80 1.23
CA LYS A 319 7.94 0.90 0.17
C LYS A 319 9.42 1.12 -0.14
N LEU A 320 9.83 2.37 -0.32
CA LEU A 320 11.21 2.72 -0.63
C LEU A 320 12.17 2.40 0.53
N LEU A 321 11.72 2.52 1.77
CA LEU A 321 12.47 2.08 2.95
C LEU A 321 12.63 0.55 2.97
N PHE A 322 11.55 -0.18 2.71
CA PHE A 322 11.56 -1.64 2.67
C PHE A 322 12.48 -2.19 1.57
N GLU A 323 12.43 -1.68 0.34
CA GLU A 323 13.30 -2.10 -0.77
C GLU A 323 14.80 -1.87 -0.46
N LYS A 324 15.12 -0.72 0.14
CA LYS A 324 16.50 -0.41 0.60
C LYS A 324 16.95 -1.36 1.70
N LEU A 325 16.07 -1.66 2.65
CA LEU A 325 16.35 -2.58 3.74
C LEU A 325 16.54 -4.00 3.20
N GLN A 326 15.67 -4.46 2.30
CA GLN A 326 15.76 -5.78 1.65
C GLN A 326 17.10 -5.96 0.94
N THR A 327 17.53 -4.97 0.14
CA THR A 327 18.83 -4.99 -0.54
C THR A 327 19.99 -5.12 0.46
N SER A 328 19.88 -4.43 1.59
CA SER A 328 20.90 -4.42 2.65
C SER A 328 20.92 -5.74 3.43
N VAL A 329 19.75 -6.30 3.76
CA VAL A 329 19.61 -7.60 4.43
C VAL A 329 20.13 -8.72 3.56
N ASN A 330 19.78 -8.75 2.27
CA ASN A 330 20.29 -9.73 1.31
C ASN A 330 21.82 -9.65 1.21
N SER A 331 22.36 -8.43 1.11
CA SER A 331 23.81 -8.20 1.07
C SER A 331 24.52 -8.61 2.36
N LEU A 332 23.88 -8.44 3.52
CA LEU A 332 24.44 -8.84 4.81
C LEU A 332 24.38 -10.36 5.00
N ALA A 333 23.27 -10.98 4.59
CA ALA A 333 23.08 -12.43 4.61
C ALA A 333 24.07 -13.15 3.70
N ASP A 334 24.34 -12.61 2.51
CA ASP A 334 25.36 -13.11 1.59
C ASP A 334 26.78 -13.04 2.21
N ALA A 335 27.11 -11.91 2.84
CA ALA A 335 28.41 -11.71 3.47
C ALA A 335 28.62 -12.57 4.73
N LEU A 336 27.55 -12.87 5.47
CA LEU A 336 27.58 -13.70 6.68
C LEU A 336 27.24 -15.17 6.41
N ASP A 337 27.01 -15.56 5.16
CA ASP A 337 26.58 -16.91 4.77
C ASP A 337 25.34 -17.38 5.58
N ARG A 338 24.31 -16.54 5.59
CA ARG A 338 23.02 -16.81 6.21
C ARG A 338 21.90 -16.80 5.19
N GLU A 339 20.78 -17.40 5.60
CA GLU A 339 19.53 -17.35 4.87
C GLU A 339 18.71 -16.15 5.32
N VAL A 340 18.13 -15.45 4.34
CA VAL A 340 17.22 -14.34 4.59
C VAL A 340 15.89 -14.93 5.07
N PRO A 341 15.29 -14.41 6.14
CA PRO A 341 13.99 -14.90 6.61
C PRO A 341 12.95 -14.74 5.49
N PRO A 342 12.12 -15.77 5.23
CA PRO A 342 11.09 -15.68 4.22
C PRO A 342 10.09 -14.59 4.59
N LEU A 343 9.69 -13.80 3.59
CA LEU A 343 8.62 -12.85 3.77
C LEU A 343 7.30 -13.60 3.94
N PRO A 344 6.48 -13.27 4.95
CA PRO A 344 5.14 -13.80 5.04
C PRO A 344 4.39 -13.37 3.78
N VAL A 345 4.14 -14.33 2.89
CA VAL A 345 3.16 -14.15 1.83
C VAL A 345 1.84 -14.26 2.57
N GLU A 346 1.11 -13.15 2.68
CA GLU A 346 -0.32 -13.29 2.86
C GLU A 346 -0.78 -14.03 1.61
N GLU A 347 -1.09 -15.32 1.75
CA GLU A 347 -2.05 -15.94 0.85
C GLU A 347 -3.26 -15.02 0.95
N LYS A 348 -3.37 -14.10 -0.01
CA LYS A 348 -4.66 -13.53 -0.32
C LYS A 348 -5.49 -14.77 -0.58
N ASP A 349 -6.38 -15.11 0.36
CA ASP A 349 -7.45 -16.07 0.08
C ASP A 349 -8.01 -15.61 -1.25
N ASP A 350 -7.79 -16.40 -2.30
CA ASP A 350 -8.09 -16.07 -3.69
C ASP A 350 -9.62 -16.03 -3.93
N GLY A 351 -10.38 -15.64 -2.91
CA GLY A 351 -11.84 -15.56 -2.86
C GLY A 351 -12.43 -14.17 -2.59
N SER A 352 -11.69 -13.10 -2.27
CA SER A 352 -12.35 -11.78 -2.07
C SER A 352 -11.43 -10.53 -2.02
N GLY A 353 -10.74 -10.20 -3.12
CA GLY A 353 -9.81 -9.06 -3.17
C GLY A 353 -10.00 -8.04 -4.29
N ARG A 354 -11.11 -8.09 -5.02
CA ARG A 354 -11.59 -7.00 -5.89
C ARG A 354 -13.00 -6.70 -5.44
N GLY A 355 -13.42 -5.44 -5.47
CA GLY A 355 -14.82 -5.03 -5.32
C GLY A 355 -15.70 -5.54 -6.47
N GLY A 356 -15.70 -6.86 -6.69
CA GLY A 356 -16.64 -7.55 -7.52
C GLY A 356 -17.94 -7.67 -6.74
N ILE A 357 -19.04 -7.38 -7.41
CA ILE A 357 -20.37 -7.78 -6.98
C ILE A 357 -20.29 -9.25 -6.53
N LEU A 358 -20.54 -9.50 -5.25
CA LEU A 358 -20.84 -10.83 -4.74
C LEU A 358 -22.14 -11.25 -5.43
N VAL A 359 -22.01 -12.00 -6.53
CA VAL A 359 -23.12 -12.77 -7.06
C VAL A 359 -23.25 -13.93 -6.09
N TRP A 360 -24.32 -13.94 -5.31
CA TRP A 360 -24.74 -15.16 -4.64
C TRP A 360 -25.07 -16.17 -5.74
N GLU A 361 -24.13 -17.08 -5.99
CA GLU A 361 -24.32 -18.23 -6.86
C GLU A 361 -24.86 -19.31 -5.93
N GLY A 362 -26.19 -19.45 -5.89
CA GLY A 362 -26.88 -20.50 -5.16
C GLY A 362 -26.62 -21.86 -5.80
N GLY A 363 -25.39 -22.32 -5.76
CA GLY A 363 -24.94 -23.60 -6.30
C GLY A 363 -23.80 -24.13 -5.45
N GLU A 364 -23.97 -25.35 -4.93
CA GLU A 364 -22.96 -26.05 -4.15
C GLU A 364 -21.66 -26.21 -4.95
N GLY A 365 -20.70 -25.34 -4.67
CA GLY A 365 -19.41 -25.33 -5.34
C GLY A 365 -18.36 -24.49 -4.64
N GLY A 366 -18.44 -24.34 -3.32
CA GLY A 366 -17.45 -23.62 -2.52
C GLY A 366 -17.53 -24.06 -1.08
N GLY A 367 -16.55 -24.86 -0.63
CA GLY A 367 -16.49 -25.46 0.70
C GLY A 367 -16.42 -24.43 1.84
N ARG A 368 -17.56 -23.85 2.17
CA ARG A 368 -17.84 -23.23 3.46
C ARG A 368 -19.18 -23.80 3.94
N GLU A 369 -19.10 -24.79 4.82
CA GLU A 369 -20.19 -25.11 5.74
C GLU A 369 -20.49 -23.84 6.55
N LEU A 370 -21.38 -22.98 6.03
CA LEU A 370 -21.93 -21.83 6.72
C LEU A 370 -23.37 -22.17 7.06
N SER A 371 -23.61 -22.29 8.35
CA SER A 371 -24.92 -22.38 8.97
C SER A 371 -25.90 -21.34 8.42
N GLY A 372 -26.90 -21.80 7.66
CA GLY A 372 -28.28 -21.32 7.72
C GLY A 372 -28.60 -19.86 7.37
N ASP A 373 -27.84 -19.18 6.51
CA ASP A 373 -28.16 -17.80 6.13
C ASP A 373 -28.51 -17.72 4.64
N GLY A 374 -29.76 -17.33 4.34
CA GLY A 374 -30.23 -17.03 3.00
C GLY A 374 -29.65 -15.71 2.49
N PRO A 375 -30.21 -15.11 1.42
CA PRO A 375 -29.71 -13.84 0.86
C PRO A 375 -29.91 -12.59 1.76
N PHE A 376 -30.31 -12.78 3.02
CA PHE A 376 -30.63 -11.72 3.97
C PHE A 376 -29.71 -11.81 5.18
N ASP A 377 -29.16 -10.67 5.62
CA ASP A 377 -28.19 -10.57 6.72
C ASP A 377 -28.76 -10.99 8.10
N ASP A 378 -30.09 -10.96 8.25
CA ASP A 378 -30.79 -11.43 9.45
C ASP A 378 -32.26 -11.79 9.16
N GLU A 379 -32.85 -12.58 10.08
CA GLU A 379 -34.25 -13.02 10.02
C GLU A 379 -35.24 -11.85 10.08
N ALA A 380 -34.88 -10.73 10.72
CA ALA A 380 -35.74 -9.56 10.79
C ALA A 380 -35.89 -8.90 9.41
N THR A 381 -34.80 -8.82 8.66
CA THR A 381 -34.74 -8.31 7.28
C THR A 381 -35.47 -9.26 6.34
N ARG A 382 -35.27 -10.57 6.48
CA ARG A 382 -36.05 -11.58 5.75
C ARG A 382 -37.55 -11.40 5.94
N SER A 383 -37.99 -11.29 7.20
CA SER A 383 -39.41 -11.07 7.52
C SER A 383 -39.97 -9.76 6.93
N PHE A 384 -39.13 -8.73 6.75
CA PHE A 384 -39.57 -7.48 6.14
C PHE A 384 -39.86 -7.61 4.63
N TYR A 385 -39.19 -8.52 3.91
CA TYR A 385 -39.42 -8.71 2.48
C TYR A 385 -40.42 -9.83 2.16
N GLU A 386 -40.47 -10.88 2.99
CA GLU A 386 -41.28 -12.08 2.72
C GLU A 386 -42.65 -12.07 3.43
N ASP A 387 -42.74 -11.52 4.64
CA ASP A 387 -43.97 -11.53 5.44
C ASP A 387 -44.79 -10.24 5.22
N LEU A 388 -45.63 -10.26 4.17
CA LEU A 388 -46.56 -9.19 3.79
C LEU A 388 -47.97 -9.43 4.36
N PRO A 389 -48.68 -8.38 4.83
CA PRO A 389 -50.00 -8.54 5.43
C PRO A 389 -51.06 -8.96 4.40
N ASP A 390 -51.98 -9.84 4.80
CA ASP A 390 -53.08 -10.26 3.94
C ASP A 390 -54.22 -9.24 3.95
N LEU A 391 -54.23 -8.36 2.95
CA LEU A 391 -55.28 -7.34 2.79
C LEU A 391 -56.67 -7.94 2.56
N LEU A 392 -56.78 -9.20 2.10
CA LEU A 392 -58.08 -9.87 1.93
C LEU A 392 -58.73 -10.26 3.27
N GLU A 393 -57.92 -10.43 4.33
CA GLU A 393 -58.40 -10.70 5.69
C GLU A 393 -58.66 -9.39 6.46
N LEU A 394 -57.82 -8.37 6.22
CA LEU A 394 -57.88 -7.10 6.94
C LEU A 394 -58.93 -6.11 6.39
N VAL A 395 -59.29 -6.21 5.11
CA VAL A 395 -60.22 -5.29 4.45
C VAL A 395 -61.36 -6.07 3.79
N PRO A 396 -62.64 -5.69 4.02
CA PRO A 396 -63.76 -6.35 3.36
C PRO A 396 -63.67 -6.28 1.83
N ALA A 397 -63.95 -7.40 1.14
CA ALA A 397 -63.87 -7.52 -0.32
C ALA A 397 -64.64 -6.43 -1.10
N VAL A 398 -65.72 -5.90 -0.51
CA VAL A 398 -66.54 -4.82 -1.06
C VAL A 398 -65.74 -3.52 -1.22
N VAL A 399 -64.85 -3.21 -0.27
CA VAL A 399 -64.00 -2.01 -0.30
C VAL A 399 -62.90 -2.14 -1.36
N LEU A 400 -62.46 -3.37 -1.61
CA LEU A 400 -61.43 -3.70 -2.59
C LEU A 400 -61.96 -3.74 -4.04
N GLY A 401 -63.28 -3.61 -4.23
CA GLY A 401 -63.92 -3.68 -5.54
C GLY A 401 -63.84 -5.07 -6.18
N LEU A 402 -63.77 -6.12 -5.36
CA LEU A 402 -63.64 -7.51 -5.79
C LEU A 402 -64.99 -8.23 -5.73
N THR A 403 -65.30 -9.01 -6.77
CA THR A 403 -66.43 -9.95 -6.76
C THR A 403 -66.05 -11.23 -6.00
N GLU A 404 -67.04 -12.02 -5.57
CA GLU A 404 -66.78 -13.31 -4.89
C GLU A 404 -65.91 -14.26 -5.75
N ALA A 405 -66.02 -14.17 -7.07
CA ALA A 405 -65.18 -14.90 -8.02
C ALA A 405 -63.72 -14.38 -8.04
N ASP A 406 -63.52 -13.05 -7.99
CA ASP A 406 -62.18 -12.46 -7.94
C ASP A 406 -61.46 -12.79 -6.62
N VAL A 407 -62.19 -12.85 -5.51
CA VAL A 407 -61.64 -13.26 -4.21
C VAL A 407 -61.19 -14.72 -4.25
N ALA A 408 -61.95 -15.59 -4.91
CA ALA A 408 -61.57 -16.99 -5.10
C ALA A 408 -60.36 -17.14 -6.02
N GLU A 409 -60.27 -16.33 -7.09
CA GLU A 409 -59.13 -16.31 -8.00
C GLU A 409 -57.84 -15.81 -7.33
N LEU A 410 -57.91 -14.74 -6.53
CA LEU A 410 -56.77 -14.23 -5.77
C LEU A 410 -56.32 -15.22 -4.68
N LYS A 411 -57.25 -15.89 -4.00
CA LYS A 411 -56.91 -16.99 -3.06
C LYS A 411 -56.23 -18.16 -3.77
N LYS A 412 -56.69 -18.51 -4.97
CA LYS A 412 -56.08 -19.56 -5.80
C LYS A 412 -54.69 -19.15 -6.30
N LYS A 413 -54.50 -17.91 -6.73
CA LYS A 413 -53.21 -17.35 -7.17
C LYS A 413 -52.20 -17.29 -6.01
N LYS A 414 -52.66 -16.96 -4.81
CA LYS A 414 -51.84 -16.98 -3.58
C LYS A 414 -51.46 -18.40 -3.17
N ALA A 415 -52.38 -19.37 -3.27
CA ALA A 415 -52.09 -20.79 -3.02
C ALA A 415 -51.07 -21.36 -4.02
N ALA A 416 -51.21 -21.04 -5.31
CA ALA A 416 -50.26 -21.45 -6.34
C ALA A 416 -48.88 -20.78 -6.18
N ALA A 417 -48.81 -19.54 -5.70
CA ALA A 417 -47.56 -18.86 -5.40
C ALA A 417 -46.88 -19.40 -4.11
N ALA A 418 -47.65 -19.98 -3.19
CA ALA A 418 -47.12 -20.68 -2.02
C ALA A 418 -46.63 -22.11 -2.38
N GLU A 419 -47.36 -22.85 -3.22
CA GLU A 419 -46.90 -24.14 -3.75
C GLU A 419 -45.64 -24.00 -4.61
N ALA A 420 -45.54 -22.97 -5.47
CA ALA A 420 -44.33 -22.71 -6.24
C ALA A 420 -43.12 -22.29 -5.39
N ALA A 421 -43.34 -21.80 -4.16
CA ALA A 421 -42.27 -21.48 -3.22
C ALA A 421 -41.80 -22.72 -2.42
N ASP A 422 -42.65 -23.75 -2.29
CA ASP A 422 -42.32 -25.04 -1.66
C ASP A 422 -41.78 -26.07 -2.67
N GLU A 423 -42.21 -26.05 -3.95
CA GLU A 423 -41.69 -26.93 -5.02
C GLU A 423 -40.25 -26.60 -5.43
N GLU A 424 -39.77 -25.37 -5.23
CA GLU A 424 -38.34 -25.00 -5.36
C GLU A 424 -37.46 -25.60 -4.25
N ILE A 425 -38.04 -26.15 -3.17
CA ILE A 425 -37.32 -26.70 -2.00
C ILE A 425 -37.26 -28.24 -2.04
N GLU A 426 -38.23 -28.93 -2.66
CA GLU A 426 -38.30 -30.41 -2.66
C GLU A 426 -37.81 -31.09 -3.96
N ALA A 427 -37.55 -30.35 -5.04
CA ALA A 427 -37.12 -30.93 -6.33
C ALA A 427 -35.60 -31.21 -6.46
N GLU A 428 -34.78 -31.00 -5.42
CA GLU A 428 -33.32 -31.20 -5.47
C GLU A 428 -32.81 -32.55 -4.92
N VAL A 429 -33.68 -33.51 -4.55
CA VAL A 429 -33.23 -34.72 -3.83
C VAL A 429 -33.23 -36.04 -4.64
N ASP A 430 -33.87 -36.19 -5.79
CA ASP A 430 -33.89 -37.50 -6.49
C ASP A 430 -33.86 -37.39 -8.03
N GLU A 431 -32.70 -37.67 -8.64
CA GLU A 431 -32.49 -38.70 -9.70
C GLU A 431 -31.14 -38.51 -10.42
N GLU A 432 -30.23 -39.48 -10.26
CA GLU A 432 -29.06 -39.68 -11.11
C GLU A 432 -29.39 -40.61 -12.31
N VAL A 433 -28.67 -40.35 -13.42
CA VAL A 433 -28.33 -41.24 -14.57
C VAL A 433 -29.39 -41.50 -15.68
N GLU A 434 -29.20 -40.91 -16.87
CA GLU A 434 -28.70 -41.59 -18.10
C GLU A 434 -28.79 -40.69 -19.36
N VAL A 435 -28.23 -41.20 -20.46
CA VAL A 435 -27.47 -40.52 -21.51
C VAL A 435 -28.24 -40.36 -22.84
N HIS A 436 -27.77 -39.40 -23.66
CA HIS A 436 -27.78 -39.29 -25.15
C HIS A 436 -28.81 -38.38 -25.86
N GLY A 437 -28.28 -37.50 -26.74
CA GLY A 437 -28.68 -37.47 -28.16
C GLY A 437 -29.21 -36.14 -28.75
N ASP A 438 -28.34 -35.47 -29.51
CA ASP A 438 -28.58 -34.71 -30.76
C ASP A 438 -29.48 -33.44 -30.85
N ASP A 439 -28.80 -32.35 -31.20
CA ASP A 439 -28.85 -31.63 -32.50
C ASP A 439 -29.94 -30.58 -32.85
N ASP A 440 -29.40 -29.54 -33.49
CA ASP A 440 -29.94 -28.58 -34.47
C ASP A 440 -30.89 -27.42 -34.09
N GLY A 441 -30.31 -26.21 -34.10
CA GLY A 441 -30.46 -25.27 -35.21
C GLY A 441 -31.84 -24.65 -35.48
N LYS A 442 -32.01 -23.36 -35.14
CA LYS A 442 -32.66 -22.40 -36.07
C LYS A 442 -32.44 -20.92 -35.75
N GLU A 443 -31.84 -20.24 -36.72
CA GLU A 443 -31.84 -18.78 -36.90
C GLU A 443 -33.24 -18.28 -37.30
N VAL A 444 -33.63 -17.10 -36.82
CA VAL A 444 -34.60 -16.22 -37.51
C VAL A 444 -34.21 -14.75 -37.28
N GLU A 445 -33.65 -14.14 -38.34
CA GLU A 445 -33.69 -12.70 -38.65
C GLU A 445 -35.16 -12.21 -38.71
N VAL A 446 -35.58 -10.95 -38.55
CA VAL A 446 -35.13 -9.77 -39.30
C VAL A 446 -35.80 -8.49 -38.72
N ASN A 447 -35.16 -7.36 -39.04
CA ASN A 447 -35.76 -6.08 -39.48
C ASN A 447 -36.06 -4.99 -38.44
N GLY A 448 -35.22 -3.96 -38.53
CA GLY A 448 -35.48 -2.63 -38.00
C GLY A 448 -36.43 -1.79 -38.87
N ALA A 449 -36.84 -0.67 -38.29
CA ALA A 449 -37.33 0.49 -38.98
C ALA A 449 -36.73 1.73 -38.29
N ALA A 450 -36.16 2.59 -39.12
CA ALA A 450 -35.37 3.76 -38.78
C ALA A 450 -36.20 5.06 -38.79
N LEU A 451 -35.48 6.15 -38.46
CA LEU A 451 -35.73 7.58 -38.77
C LEU A 451 -36.56 8.32 -37.70
N GLU A 452 -36.21 9.54 -37.24
CA GLU A 452 -35.22 10.52 -37.68
C GLU A 452 -35.03 11.60 -36.60
N ASP A 453 -33.83 12.18 -36.55
CA ASP A 453 -33.40 13.29 -35.71
C ASP A 453 -34.03 14.64 -36.11
N THR A 454 -34.24 15.52 -35.13
CA THR A 454 -34.08 16.98 -35.33
C THR A 454 -33.50 17.61 -34.07
N GLU A 455 -32.24 18.06 -34.17
CA GLU A 455 -31.60 18.95 -33.21
C GLU A 455 -32.02 20.41 -33.44
N ALA A 456 -32.11 21.19 -32.35
CA ALA A 456 -31.74 22.60 -32.35
C ALA A 456 -31.31 23.01 -30.94
N ASP A 457 -29.99 23.11 -30.77
CA ASP A 457 -29.24 23.71 -29.68
C ASP A 457 -29.51 25.23 -29.56
N THR A 458 -29.41 25.75 -28.34
CA THR A 458 -28.71 27.01 -28.03
C THR A 458 -28.66 27.19 -26.52
N GLY A 459 -27.52 26.86 -25.92
CA GLY A 459 -27.19 27.22 -24.55
C GLY A 459 -26.95 28.71 -24.34
N LYS A 460 -27.12 29.16 -23.10
CA LYS A 460 -26.10 29.95 -22.39
C LYS A 460 -26.38 30.06 -20.90
N GLU A 461 -25.32 29.74 -20.16
CA GLU A 461 -25.13 29.88 -18.73
C GLU A 461 -25.22 31.34 -18.28
N ALA A 462 -25.64 31.57 -17.02
CA ALA A 462 -25.07 32.64 -16.21
C ALA A 462 -25.15 32.30 -14.72
N VAL A 463 -23.99 32.45 -14.11
CA VAL A 463 -23.56 32.19 -12.74
C VAL A 463 -24.17 33.18 -11.74
N VAL A 464 -24.29 32.72 -10.49
CA VAL A 464 -24.77 33.44 -9.31
C VAL A 464 -23.81 34.57 -8.90
N GLY A 465 -24.36 35.72 -8.48
CA GLY A 465 -23.60 36.84 -7.91
C GLY A 465 -24.46 37.78 -7.05
N ASP A 466 -24.50 37.44 -5.76
CA ASP A 466 -24.59 38.21 -4.50
C ASP A 466 -25.08 39.68 -4.40
N ALA A 467 -25.68 39.92 -3.22
CA ALA A 467 -25.79 41.15 -2.42
C ALA A 467 -26.91 42.20 -2.67
N GLY A 468 -27.72 42.41 -1.60
CA GLY A 468 -27.82 43.74 -0.99
C GLY A 468 -29.17 44.48 -1.03
N ASP A 469 -30.04 44.15 -0.06
CA ASP A 469 -30.71 45.06 0.91
C ASP A 469 -31.72 46.17 0.51
N GLU A 470 -32.57 46.45 1.50
CA GLU A 470 -33.46 47.61 1.75
C GLU A 470 -34.95 47.59 1.27
N GLU A 471 -35.77 47.12 2.22
CA GLU A 471 -36.91 47.79 2.86
C GLU A 471 -37.88 48.74 2.10
N ASN A 472 -39.15 48.31 2.12
CA ASN A 472 -40.32 48.99 2.71
C ASN A 472 -40.87 50.30 2.07
N SER A 473 -42.13 50.24 1.59
CA SER A 473 -43.30 50.83 2.28
C SER A 473 -44.43 51.32 1.34
N SER A 474 -45.65 50.99 1.78
CA SER A 474 -46.90 51.78 1.71
C SER A 474 -47.90 51.62 0.54
N LYS A 475 -48.97 50.88 0.88
CA LYS A 475 -50.39 51.27 1.01
C LYS A 475 -51.21 51.86 -0.16
N GLY A 476 -52.44 51.32 -0.26
CA GLY A 476 -53.68 51.96 -0.73
C GLY A 476 -54.46 51.05 -1.70
N GLU A 477 -55.33 50.13 -1.24
CA GLU A 477 -56.78 50.28 -0.97
C GLU A 477 -57.62 50.98 -2.06
N THR A 478 -58.53 50.21 -2.68
CA THR A 478 -59.99 50.46 -2.89
C THR A 478 -60.50 49.36 -3.85
N ASP A 479 -61.25 48.36 -3.41
CA ASP A 479 -62.68 48.35 -3.08
C ASP A 479 -63.59 48.41 -4.32
N GLU A 480 -64.15 47.26 -4.72
CA GLU A 480 -65.46 47.21 -5.35
C GLU A 480 -66.17 45.88 -5.00
N SER A 481 -67.17 46.02 -4.14
CA SER A 481 -68.19 45.03 -3.83
C SER A 481 -69.27 45.01 -4.92
N SER A 482 -69.63 43.83 -5.41
CA SER A 482 -71.01 43.58 -5.84
C SER A 482 -71.48 42.21 -5.38
N THR A 483 -72.25 42.24 -4.31
CA THR A 483 -73.17 41.22 -3.81
C THR A 483 -74.21 40.82 -4.87
N ALA A 484 -74.38 39.52 -5.07
CA ALA A 484 -75.67 38.95 -5.48
C ALA A 484 -75.88 37.64 -4.71
N ALA A 485 -76.58 37.75 -3.58
CA ALA A 485 -77.17 36.62 -2.90
C ALA A 485 -78.40 36.16 -3.70
N SER A 486 -78.41 34.88 -4.09
CA SER A 486 -79.67 34.16 -4.27
C SER A 486 -79.56 32.84 -3.52
N THR A 487 -80.39 32.73 -2.49
CA THR A 487 -80.49 31.57 -1.62
C THR A 487 -81.32 30.51 -2.32
N THR A 488 -80.70 29.39 -2.65
CA THR A 488 -81.36 28.08 -2.71
C THR A 488 -80.45 27.06 -2.05
N VAL A 489 -80.90 26.58 -0.89
CA VAL A 489 -80.35 25.45 -0.14
C VAL A 489 -80.31 24.18 -1.00
N THR A 490 -79.12 23.61 -1.17
CA THR A 490 -78.91 22.14 -1.17
C THR A 490 -77.53 21.81 -0.63
N SER A 491 -77.55 21.11 0.50
CA SER A 491 -76.46 20.66 1.35
C SER A 491 -75.69 19.48 0.73
N SER A 492 -74.59 19.73 0.00
CA SER A 492 -73.64 18.68 -0.43
C SER A 492 -72.16 19.11 -0.56
N GLY A 493 -71.78 20.36 -0.22
CA GLY A 493 -70.42 20.88 -0.48
C GLY A 493 -69.33 20.59 0.56
N ASN A 494 -69.68 20.21 1.80
CA ASN A 494 -68.67 20.00 2.86
C ASN A 494 -67.99 18.62 2.81
N ALA A 495 -68.65 17.61 2.24
CA ALA A 495 -68.13 16.24 2.23
C ALA A 495 -66.94 16.07 1.25
N THR A 496 -66.98 16.76 0.10
CA THR A 496 -65.91 16.69 -0.92
C THR A 496 -64.65 17.40 -0.46
N SER A 497 -64.75 18.58 0.17
CA SER A 497 -63.61 19.28 0.77
C SER A 497 -62.96 18.47 1.90
N SER A 498 -63.78 17.84 2.76
CA SER A 498 -63.29 16.94 3.82
C SER A 498 -62.56 15.72 3.25
N TYR A 499 -63.06 15.11 2.16
CA TYR A 499 -62.42 13.96 1.53
C TYR A 499 -61.07 14.35 0.88
N HIS A 500 -61.00 15.52 0.23
CA HIS A 500 -59.73 16.05 -0.29
C HIS A 500 -58.69 16.29 0.81
N HIS A 501 -59.09 16.90 1.94
CA HIS A 501 -58.21 17.10 3.08
C HIS A 501 -57.73 15.76 3.68
N GLN A 502 -58.60 14.75 3.76
CA GLN A 502 -58.23 13.41 4.23
C GLN A 502 -57.22 12.73 3.29
N LEU A 503 -57.37 12.90 1.97
CA LEU A 503 -56.39 12.42 0.99
C LEU A 503 -55.05 13.15 1.12
N ASP A 504 -55.07 14.46 1.29
CA ASP A 504 -53.84 15.25 1.46
C ASP A 504 -53.11 14.87 2.76
N THR A 505 -53.87 14.61 3.83
CA THR A 505 -53.33 14.11 5.11
C THR A 505 -52.69 12.72 4.93
N TYR A 506 -53.33 11.83 4.18
CA TYR A 506 -52.77 10.51 3.87
C TYR A 506 -51.46 10.62 3.09
N PHE A 507 -51.41 11.42 2.02
CA PHE A 507 -50.19 11.58 1.23
C PHE A 507 -49.07 12.27 2.01
N ALA A 508 -49.37 13.22 2.89
CA ALA A 508 -48.39 13.81 3.80
C ALA A 508 -47.83 12.78 4.80
N SER A 509 -48.66 11.83 5.27
CA SER A 509 -48.21 10.76 6.17
C SER A 509 -47.22 9.78 5.52
N LEU A 510 -47.16 9.73 4.18
CA LEU A 510 -46.22 8.84 3.47
C LEU A 510 -44.77 9.25 3.69
N GLU A 511 -44.50 10.54 3.92
CA GLU A 511 -43.14 11.05 4.16
C GLU A 511 -42.53 10.52 5.47
N ASP A 512 -43.35 9.96 6.38
CA ASP A 512 -42.94 9.42 7.69
C ASP A 512 -43.14 7.89 7.78
N LEU A 513 -43.10 7.19 6.63
CA LEU A 513 -43.12 5.72 6.55
C LEU A 513 -41.75 5.13 6.86
N VAL A 514 -41.45 5.04 8.16
CA VAL A 514 -40.14 4.59 8.66
C VAL A 514 -40.14 3.20 9.32
N ASN A 515 -41.28 2.50 9.33
CA ASN A 515 -41.37 1.15 9.91
C ASN A 515 -42.42 0.26 9.23
N ARG A 516 -42.29 -1.06 9.44
CA ARG A 516 -43.18 -2.10 8.92
C ARG A 516 -44.66 -1.84 9.24
N ASP A 517 -44.98 -1.58 10.51
CA ASP A 517 -46.37 -1.41 10.96
C ASP A 517 -47.08 -0.22 10.29
N ARG A 518 -46.34 0.87 10.03
CA ARG A 518 -46.90 2.06 9.36
C ARG A 518 -47.12 1.80 7.87
N CYS A 519 -46.23 1.06 7.20
CA CYS A 519 -46.44 0.64 5.82
C CYS A 519 -47.72 -0.20 5.69
N ASP A 520 -47.86 -1.20 6.57
CA ASP A 520 -48.97 -2.14 6.54
C ASP A 520 -50.30 -1.42 6.87
N LYS A 521 -50.30 -0.50 7.84
CA LYS A 521 -51.45 0.37 8.14
C LYS A 521 -51.78 1.31 6.98
N ALA A 522 -50.78 1.94 6.36
CA ALA A 522 -50.98 2.82 5.21
C ALA A 522 -51.59 2.06 4.02
N ALA A 523 -51.19 0.81 3.80
CA ALA A 523 -51.77 -0.05 2.76
C ALA A 523 -53.27 -0.28 3.00
N VAL A 524 -53.65 -0.68 4.23
CA VAL A 524 -55.05 -0.85 4.64
C VAL A 524 -55.84 0.45 4.46
N GLU A 525 -55.27 1.55 4.93
CA GLU A 525 -55.85 2.89 4.82
C GLU A 525 -56.05 3.37 3.37
N PHE A 526 -55.15 2.98 2.47
CA PHE A 526 -55.28 3.28 1.04
C PHE A 526 -56.43 2.52 0.38
N CYS A 527 -56.70 1.28 0.80
CA CYS A 527 -57.79 0.48 0.24
C CYS A 527 -59.15 1.19 0.36
N TYR A 528 -59.42 1.88 1.47
CA TYR A 528 -60.65 2.67 1.67
C TYR A 528 -60.72 3.96 0.83
N ARG A 529 -59.60 4.38 0.24
CA ARG A 529 -59.44 5.60 -0.54
C ARG A 529 -59.08 5.30 -2.01
N ASN A 530 -59.22 4.03 -2.41
CA ASN A 530 -58.83 3.53 -3.71
C ASN A 530 -59.74 4.09 -4.83
N SER A 531 -59.12 4.78 -5.79
CA SER A 531 -59.75 5.24 -7.01
C SER A 531 -58.69 5.39 -8.11
N LYS A 532 -59.11 5.51 -9.37
CA LYS A 532 -58.18 5.71 -10.48
C LYS A 532 -57.30 6.95 -10.30
N SER A 533 -57.86 8.06 -9.83
CA SER A 533 -57.09 9.28 -9.62
C SER A 533 -56.15 9.20 -8.42
N THR A 534 -56.55 8.51 -7.34
CA THR A 534 -55.71 8.36 -6.14
C THR A 534 -54.56 7.39 -6.36
N ARG A 535 -54.72 6.35 -7.20
CA ARG A 535 -53.63 5.47 -7.64
C ARG A 535 -52.57 6.20 -8.46
N THR A 536 -52.98 6.98 -9.46
CA THR A 536 -52.03 7.83 -10.22
C THR A 536 -51.33 8.85 -9.32
N ARG A 537 -52.04 9.42 -8.33
CA ARG A 537 -51.43 10.33 -7.35
C ARG A 537 -50.43 9.60 -6.45
N LEU A 538 -50.73 8.38 -6.01
CA LEU A 538 -49.81 7.54 -5.24
C LEU A 538 -48.53 7.26 -6.03
N ILE A 539 -48.64 6.78 -7.26
CA ILE A 539 -47.51 6.47 -8.14
C ILE A 539 -46.59 7.69 -8.31
N LYS A 540 -47.16 8.87 -8.57
CA LYS A 540 -46.40 10.13 -8.67
C LYS A 540 -45.74 10.55 -7.35
N THR A 541 -46.42 10.35 -6.23
CA THR A 541 -45.89 10.69 -4.90
C THR A 541 -44.71 9.80 -4.53
N LEU A 542 -44.82 8.50 -4.77
CA LEU A 542 -43.73 7.54 -4.54
C LEU A 542 -42.54 7.83 -5.47
N TYR A 543 -42.78 8.10 -6.76
CA TYR A 543 -41.73 8.44 -7.72
C TYR A 543 -40.98 9.74 -7.37
N ALA A 544 -41.67 10.73 -6.80
CA ALA A 544 -41.13 12.03 -6.40
C ALA A 544 -40.36 12.02 -5.06
N VAL A 545 -40.01 10.83 -4.54
CA VAL A 545 -39.25 10.69 -3.30
C VAL A 545 -37.97 11.54 -3.29
N PRO A 546 -37.73 12.34 -2.23
CA PRO A 546 -36.53 13.17 -2.15
C PRO A 546 -35.26 12.31 -2.14
N ARG A 547 -34.23 12.76 -2.85
CA ARG A 547 -32.91 12.10 -2.91
C ARG A 547 -32.18 11.99 -1.56
N THR A 548 -32.60 12.77 -0.57
CA THR A 548 -32.06 12.76 0.80
C THR A 548 -32.67 11.68 1.69
N HIS A 549 -33.83 11.11 1.29
CA HIS A 549 -34.62 10.17 2.09
C HIS A 549 -34.61 8.76 1.45
N LEU A 550 -33.41 8.17 1.36
CA LEU A 550 -33.22 6.86 0.73
C LEU A 550 -33.76 5.70 1.59
N GLU A 551 -33.96 5.94 2.88
CA GLU A 551 -34.57 5.01 3.83
C GLU A 551 -36.06 4.74 3.53
N LEU A 552 -36.76 5.65 2.85
CA LEU A 552 -38.17 5.47 2.50
C LEU A 552 -38.37 4.48 1.34
N LEU A 553 -37.32 4.15 0.58
CA LEU A 553 -37.43 3.35 -0.64
C LEU A 553 -37.90 1.91 -0.36
N SER A 554 -37.35 1.27 0.68
CA SER A 554 -37.75 -0.09 1.10
C SER A 554 -39.19 -0.12 1.60
N HIS A 555 -39.59 0.91 2.35
CA HIS A 555 -40.93 1.10 2.90
C HIS A 555 -41.98 1.37 1.80
N TYR A 556 -41.62 2.17 0.80
CA TYR A 556 -42.47 2.44 -0.37
C TYR A 556 -42.59 1.20 -1.26
N ALA A 557 -41.51 0.45 -1.47
CA ALA A 557 -41.55 -0.81 -2.20
C ALA A 557 -42.44 -1.85 -1.49
N ARG A 558 -42.37 -1.95 -0.15
CA ARG A 558 -43.27 -2.79 0.65
C ARG A 558 -44.74 -2.37 0.51
N LEU A 559 -45.03 -1.08 0.57
CA LEU A 559 -46.39 -0.55 0.38
C LEU A 559 -46.93 -0.92 -1.00
N VAL A 560 -46.13 -0.78 -2.06
CA VAL A 560 -46.50 -1.17 -3.42
C VAL A 560 -46.73 -2.68 -3.51
N ALA A 561 -45.84 -3.50 -2.95
CA ALA A 561 -45.95 -4.97 -2.95
C ALA A 561 -47.26 -5.42 -2.26
N THR A 562 -47.55 -4.80 -1.12
CA THR A 562 -48.76 -5.08 -0.33
C THR A 562 -50.01 -4.73 -1.13
N LEU A 563 -50.06 -3.55 -1.76
CA LEU A 563 -51.22 -3.11 -2.54
C LEU A 563 -51.40 -3.90 -3.85
N GLN A 564 -50.31 -4.30 -4.51
CA GLN A 564 -50.31 -5.10 -5.73
C GLN A 564 -50.98 -6.48 -5.54
N SER A 565 -50.97 -7.02 -4.30
CA SER A 565 -51.57 -8.32 -3.99
C SER A 565 -53.10 -8.36 -4.15
N VAL A 566 -53.77 -7.20 -4.10
CA VAL A 566 -55.25 -7.12 -4.07
C VAL A 566 -55.82 -6.19 -5.15
N LEU A 567 -55.05 -5.21 -5.61
CA LEU A 567 -55.51 -4.28 -6.64
C LEU A 567 -55.39 -4.88 -8.04
N LYS A 568 -56.44 -4.74 -8.86
CA LYS A 568 -56.48 -5.24 -10.25
C LYS A 568 -55.60 -4.44 -11.23
N GLU A 569 -55.22 -3.21 -10.89
CA GLU A 569 -54.35 -2.39 -11.73
C GLU A 569 -52.90 -2.52 -11.30
N ASP A 570 -52.01 -2.52 -12.28
CA ASP A 570 -50.58 -2.72 -12.09
C ASP A 570 -49.86 -1.44 -11.66
N ILE A 571 -50.03 -1.10 -10.39
CA ILE A 571 -49.38 0.06 -9.76
C ILE A 571 -47.86 -0.12 -9.73
N GLY A 572 -47.40 -1.35 -9.49
CA GLY A 572 -45.99 -1.71 -9.50
C GLY A 572 -45.34 -1.51 -10.87
N GLY A 573 -45.96 -2.03 -11.93
CA GLY A 573 -45.45 -1.90 -13.30
C GLY A 573 -45.38 -0.45 -13.80
N GLU A 574 -46.38 0.39 -13.49
CA GLU A 574 -46.35 1.81 -13.87
C GLU A 574 -45.21 2.57 -13.15
N LEU A 575 -44.97 2.28 -11.87
CA LEU A 575 -43.86 2.86 -11.11
C LEU A 575 -42.50 2.40 -11.66
N VAL A 576 -42.35 1.10 -11.94
CA VAL A 576 -41.15 0.52 -12.56
C VAL A 576 -40.89 1.18 -13.92
N SER A 577 -41.90 1.35 -14.76
CA SER A 577 -41.77 1.98 -16.08
C SER A 577 -41.20 3.40 -15.99
N MET A 578 -41.71 4.22 -15.06
CA MET A 578 -41.17 5.57 -14.82
C MET A 578 -39.73 5.54 -14.32
N LEU A 579 -39.39 4.63 -13.39
CA LEU A 579 -38.03 4.51 -12.85
C LEU A 579 -37.03 4.02 -13.89
N VAL A 580 -37.40 3.06 -14.74
CA VAL A 580 -36.57 2.57 -15.85
C VAL A 580 -36.38 3.65 -16.93
N GLY A 581 -37.42 4.43 -17.24
CA GLY A 581 -37.31 5.59 -18.12
C GLY A 581 -36.32 6.64 -17.57
N GLU A 582 -36.39 6.93 -16.27
CA GLU A 582 -35.44 7.82 -15.58
C GLU A 582 -34.02 7.23 -15.59
N PHE A 583 -33.87 5.92 -15.36
CA PHE A 583 -32.61 5.19 -15.38
C PHE A 583 -31.89 5.35 -16.72
N HIS A 584 -32.56 5.07 -17.84
CA HIS A 584 -31.99 5.24 -19.18
C HIS A 584 -31.61 6.70 -19.47
N GLY A 585 -32.44 7.66 -19.06
CA GLY A 585 -32.14 9.08 -19.18
C GLY A 585 -30.92 9.53 -18.36
N LEU A 586 -30.70 8.91 -17.19
CA LEU A 586 -29.56 9.16 -16.31
C LEU A 586 -28.26 8.49 -16.78
N ILE A 587 -28.34 7.32 -17.41
CA ILE A 587 -27.19 6.62 -18.01
C ILE A 587 -26.65 7.38 -19.22
N LYS A 588 -27.53 7.83 -20.13
CA LYS A 588 -27.13 8.50 -21.37
C LYS A 588 -26.41 9.83 -21.13
N ARG A 589 -26.52 10.42 -19.94
CA ARG A 589 -25.92 11.72 -19.58
C ARG A 589 -24.77 11.54 -18.57
N ARG A 590 -23.53 11.78 -19.01
CA ARG A 590 -22.30 11.67 -18.21
C ARG A 590 -22.07 12.89 -17.31
N ASN A 591 -23.07 13.26 -16.49
CA ASN A 591 -23.00 14.41 -15.59
C ASN A 591 -22.79 13.95 -14.13
N GLN A 592 -21.64 14.31 -13.55
CA GLN A 592 -21.21 13.90 -12.21
C GLN A 592 -22.07 14.53 -11.09
N PHE A 593 -22.64 15.71 -11.33
CA PHE A 593 -23.52 16.43 -10.40
C PHE A 593 -24.88 15.75 -10.10
N ARG A 594 -25.25 14.68 -10.82
CA ARG A 594 -26.52 13.94 -10.62
C ARG A 594 -26.34 12.57 -9.94
N LEU A 595 -25.21 12.33 -9.28
CA LEU A 595 -24.91 11.03 -8.64
C LEU A 595 -25.98 10.62 -7.63
N GLU A 596 -26.47 11.55 -6.80
CA GLU A 596 -27.54 11.29 -5.83
C GLU A 596 -28.85 10.82 -6.51
N SER A 597 -29.20 11.40 -7.66
CA SER A 597 -30.38 10.96 -8.44
C SER A 597 -30.18 9.57 -9.03
N LYS A 598 -28.96 9.23 -9.47
CA LYS A 598 -28.59 7.88 -9.94
C LYS A 598 -28.72 6.86 -8.81
N ILE A 599 -28.18 7.18 -7.63
CA ILE A 599 -28.26 6.32 -6.44
C ILE A 599 -29.71 6.11 -6.03
N LYS A 600 -30.52 7.17 -5.93
CA LYS A 600 -31.96 7.07 -5.62
C LYS A 600 -32.69 6.13 -6.57
N ASN A 601 -32.49 6.33 -7.88
CA ASN A 601 -33.17 5.57 -8.92
C ASN A 601 -32.79 4.08 -8.90
N ILE A 602 -31.49 3.76 -8.83
CA ILE A 602 -30.99 2.38 -8.80
C ILE A 602 -31.41 1.66 -7.51
N ARG A 603 -31.30 2.34 -6.35
CA ARG A 603 -31.73 1.74 -5.07
C ARG A 603 -33.22 1.44 -5.08
N PHE A 604 -34.06 2.34 -5.62
CA PHE A 604 -35.50 2.11 -5.66
C PHE A 604 -35.86 0.93 -6.59
N LEU A 605 -35.22 0.83 -7.75
CA LEU A 605 -35.37 -0.35 -8.62
C LEU A 605 -34.93 -1.63 -7.91
N ALA A 606 -33.82 -1.62 -7.17
CA ALA A 606 -33.36 -2.77 -6.41
C ALA A 606 -34.32 -3.19 -5.28
N GLU A 607 -34.94 -2.24 -4.57
CA GLU A 607 -35.98 -2.54 -3.58
C GLU A 607 -37.20 -3.22 -4.23
N LEU A 608 -37.63 -2.77 -5.41
CA LEU A 608 -38.74 -3.37 -6.15
C LEU A 608 -38.41 -4.78 -6.69
N VAL A 609 -37.14 -5.07 -6.98
CA VAL A 609 -36.67 -6.44 -7.31
C VAL A 609 -36.78 -7.35 -6.09
N LYS A 610 -36.37 -6.88 -4.91
CA LYS A 610 -36.45 -7.69 -3.66
C LYS A 610 -37.88 -8.10 -3.34
N PHE A 611 -38.86 -7.24 -3.62
CA PHE A 611 -40.29 -7.53 -3.50
C PHE A 611 -40.90 -8.28 -4.70
N ARG A 612 -40.09 -8.71 -5.68
CA ARG A 612 -40.53 -9.42 -6.90
C ARG A 612 -41.57 -8.65 -7.73
N ILE A 613 -41.61 -7.31 -7.60
CA ILE A 613 -42.46 -6.44 -8.43
C ILE A 613 -41.81 -6.22 -9.80
N TYR A 614 -40.47 -6.14 -9.83
CA TYR A 614 -39.69 -6.05 -11.05
C TYR A 614 -39.04 -7.42 -11.35
N SER A 615 -39.31 -7.98 -12.52
CA SER A 615 -38.92 -9.34 -12.90
C SER A 615 -37.42 -9.47 -13.23
N ALA A 616 -36.79 -10.58 -12.84
CA ALA A 616 -35.37 -10.87 -13.03
C ALA A 616 -34.88 -10.82 -14.51
N PRO A 617 -35.59 -11.34 -15.53
CA PRO A 617 -35.18 -11.20 -16.93
C PRO A 617 -35.06 -9.74 -17.41
N ASP A 618 -35.93 -8.84 -16.94
CA ASP A 618 -35.86 -7.41 -17.28
C ASP A 618 -34.73 -6.70 -16.51
N ALA A 619 -34.47 -7.10 -15.26
CA ALA A 619 -33.33 -6.60 -14.47
C ALA A 619 -31.96 -7.01 -15.04
N MET A 620 -31.88 -8.18 -15.69
CA MET A 620 -30.67 -8.67 -16.37
C MET A 620 -30.32 -7.86 -17.63
N ALA A 621 -31.31 -7.27 -18.32
CA ALA A 621 -31.04 -6.29 -19.38
C ALA A 621 -30.34 -5.04 -18.82
N GLY A 622 -30.67 -4.60 -17.61
CA GLY A 622 -29.96 -3.53 -16.89
C GLY A 622 -28.48 -3.84 -16.62
N LYS A 623 -28.13 -5.10 -16.32
CA LYS A 623 -26.73 -5.54 -16.17
C LYS A 623 -25.95 -5.41 -17.49
N TYR A 624 -26.59 -5.69 -18.63
CA TYR A 624 -25.98 -5.54 -19.97
C TYR A 624 -25.58 -4.09 -20.26
N TYR A 625 -26.39 -3.11 -19.84
CA TYR A 625 -26.09 -1.69 -20.02
C TYR A 625 -25.03 -1.16 -19.04
N LEU A 626 -24.97 -1.68 -17.81
CA LEU A 626 -23.92 -1.34 -16.84
C LEU A 626 -22.55 -1.88 -17.28
N ARG A 627 -22.50 -3.08 -17.90
CA ARG A 627 -21.27 -3.64 -18.46
C ARG A 627 -20.77 -2.84 -19.67
N ASN A 628 -21.64 -2.52 -20.62
CA ASN A 628 -21.26 -1.79 -21.82
C ASN A 628 -20.95 -0.30 -21.57
N GLY A 629 -21.52 0.32 -20.52
CA GLY A 629 -21.17 1.67 -20.09
C GLY A 629 -19.77 1.78 -19.46
N ILE A 630 -19.21 0.68 -18.96
CA ILE A 630 -17.85 0.59 -18.42
C ILE A 630 -16.85 0.28 -19.54
N GLU A 631 -17.18 -0.61 -20.47
CA GLU A 631 -16.32 -0.96 -21.62
C GLU A 631 -16.10 0.22 -22.58
N GLY A 632 -17.11 1.08 -22.79
CA GLY A 632 -16.95 2.31 -23.57
C GLY A 632 -15.98 3.35 -22.97
N SER A 633 -15.53 3.15 -21.73
CA SER A 633 -14.49 3.98 -21.10
C SER A 633 -13.06 3.49 -21.38
N ALA A 634 -12.87 2.27 -21.92
CA ALA A 634 -11.56 1.69 -22.20
C ALA A 634 -11.08 1.91 -23.65
N GLU A 635 -11.98 2.17 -24.60
CA GLU A 635 -11.63 2.38 -26.02
C GLU A 635 -11.49 3.86 -26.43
N GLY A 636 -11.85 4.80 -25.56
CA GLY A 636 -11.81 6.24 -25.86
C GLY A 636 -10.44 6.94 -25.74
N ASP A 637 -9.40 6.26 -25.22
CA ASP A 637 -8.13 6.91 -24.83
C ASP A 637 -6.90 6.43 -25.62
N LYS A 638 -7.10 5.77 -26.78
CA LYS A 638 -6.00 5.28 -27.66
C LYS A 638 -5.93 5.95 -29.03
N GLY A 639 -6.48 7.15 -29.18
CA GLY A 639 -6.56 7.82 -30.49
C GLY A 639 -6.18 9.29 -30.46
N LYS A 640 -5.00 9.66 -29.93
CA LYS A 640 -4.43 11.02 -30.12
C LYS A 640 -2.96 11.16 -29.67
N SER A 641 -2.04 10.47 -30.33
CA SER A 641 -0.63 10.90 -30.40
C SER A 641 0.06 10.15 -31.52
N ASP A 642 0.15 10.78 -32.69
CA ASP A 642 1.32 10.72 -33.59
C ASP A 642 0.97 11.41 -34.90
N ALA A 643 1.16 12.74 -34.90
CA ALA A 643 1.29 13.54 -36.10
C ALA A 643 2.03 14.85 -35.75
N ASN A 644 3.37 14.82 -35.76
CA ASN A 644 4.23 15.87 -36.33
C ASN A 644 5.73 15.58 -36.17
N GLU A 645 6.49 16.07 -37.16
CA GLU A 645 7.96 16.02 -37.42
C GLU A 645 8.42 14.83 -38.29
N VAL A 646 8.36 14.90 -39.63
CA VAL A 646 8.95 15.82 -40.65
C VAL A 646 10.45 15.56 -40.91
N ASP A 647 10.69 15.16 -42.16
CA ASP A 647 11.95 15.17 -42.90
C ASP A 647 12.93 16.30 -42.52
N LEU A 648 14.14 15.90 -42.09
CA LEU A 648 15.45 16.33 -42.64
C LEU A 648 16.62 15.66 -41.89
#